data_AF-R2R5V3-F1
#
_entry.id   AF-R2R5V3-F1
#
_cell.length_a   1.000
_cell.length_b   1.000
_cell.length_c   1.000
_cell.angle_alpha   90.00
_cell.angle_beta   90.00
_cell.angle_gamma   90.00
#
_symmetry.space_group_name_H-M   'P 1'
#
loop_
_entity.id
_entity.type
_entity.pdbx_description
1 polymer ?
#
loop_
_entity_poly.entity_id
_entity_poly.type
_entity_poly.pdbx_seq_one_letter_code
_entity_poly.pdbx_strand_id
1 'polypeptide(L)'
;MKKRKWAVIGTLTILLHHSFLPAQTIYAGTQTEPTETQISQSINTVKQSSNSLTEAAKSSENTEISSSSETSAVDRNSTSASSDEASIQAENDRQTVNTRAVPEASPKNGTGDSADNPIIVSNYLNATTSGKFYKLVAGGSIGDHVSNATITEMTGGTIAEVVGGTVTAMSGGEIQSVIFNSKIGRVTGGVINKFQDSTIDIIENGGQMGTVKNGIIKNLNGGSITIVTFGTLITAMNSGSLGTFAGGTIESMNGGSIVNLTGGKIRNLNGGLVEAMISPSEIDSMTGGILGIFNSGTINTMSGGSIVSMNSGLVKDLSNGFIYQNGGMIPSSVGSATVIKNSQIEDLLAAAGQTAPVTYDGNPQTPFSAIPDAWKDYVDFYYQRGVEAASVQQPRNAGVYNLSVKYHYPETTEFPGYEEDIANGETFTITPKQVSKINWEPASKEYDGTELTFIGRPANLISGDQVTVNHKSADKDTGSYTEEILAAETRLSGADSENYQVVPSYTHEAAGTITPRSITVNGLQTANKTYNGKTDAELLQPTNLTFDRQLSSEPLALAIDKAKAAFTDKKVGTNKPVRVEGAVLDSTAPSFKTKNYKLTIGAVQGTINQKKVSITGVKAINRPVNDSLVVQLDDTNAKLTGVIEADKADVSYALGEGVIADKAIGQNKAVTTTIQLAGKEAENYQMVQPTDITVDILKQQLTITIHYPDGTTKIVRINEGEQLTELKDPTREGYKFAGWFLDEKLTEPFDSKQPIMQSLNLYPKWQAVMVPTQETGTPTSPEAIKQVKTYPKYAKTYPKQVKAYPRAGEESTVLPIIAGMGIVGIVLIYLKKRKNKING
;
A
#
# COMPACT_ATOMS: atom_id res chain seq x y z
N MET A 1 -48.63 -4.04 -17.59
CA MET A 1 -49.61 -4.93 -16.90
C MET A 1 -48.95 -5.59 -15.68
N LYS A 2 -49.76 -6.25 -14.83
CA LYS A 2 -49.41 -6.88 -13.53
C LYS A 2 -49.07 -5.88 -12.40
N LYS A 3 -49.42 -6.26 -11.17
CA LYS A 3 -49.41 -5.47 -9.92
C LYS A 3 -48.77 -6.28 -8.79
N ARG A 4 -48.09 -5.61 -7.84
CA ARG A 4 -48.00 -5.91 -6.38
C ARG A 4 -47.11 -4.81 -5.77
N LYS A 5 -47.63 -3.90 -4.92
CA LYS A 5 -48.04 -4.02 -3.50
C LYS A 5 -46.86 -4.08 -2.50
N TRP A 6 -46.44 -2.87 -2.10
CA TRP A 6 -46.26 -2.39 -0.71
C TRP A 6 -45.72 -3.35 0.37
N ALA A 7 -44.63 -2.92 1.00
CA ALA A 7 -44.45 -2.98 2.45
C ALA A 7 -43.89 -1.62 2.92
N VAL A 8 -44.34 -1.13 4.09
CA VAL A 8 -43.89 0.15 4.67
C VAL A 8 -43.65 -0.06 6.16
N ILE A 9 -42.42 0.20 6.61
CA ILE A 9 -42.06 0.59 7.98
C ILE A 9 -40.96 1.65 7.84
N GLY A 10 -40.98 2.70 8.66
CA GLY A 10 -39.92 3.70 8.67
C GLY A 10 -40.08 4.75 9.77
N THR A 11 -38.98 5.44 10.03
CA THR A 11 -38.83 6.67 10.82
C THR A 11 -37.70 7.46 10.16
N LEU A 12 -37.87 8.71 9.69
CA LEU A 12 -37.86 9.96 10.48
C LEU A 12 -36.57 10.10 11.31
N THR A 13 -35.79 11.19 11.27
CA THR A 13 -35.85 12.49 10.52
C THR A 13 -34.42 13.12 10.57
N ILE A 14 -33.96 14.12 9.81
CA ILE A 14 -34.53 15.10 8.86
C ILE A 14 -33.52 15.28 7.69
N LEU A 15 -33.95 15.81 6.52
CA LEU A 15 -33.06 16.51 5.59
C LEU A 15 -33.73 17.77 5.02
N LEU A 16 -33.07 18.93 5.10
CA LEU A 16 -33.59 20.20 4.59
C LEU A 16 -33.66 20.20 3.06
N HIS A 17 -34.82 20.55 2.52
CA HIS A 17 -35.06 20.65 1.08
C HIS A 17 -34.67 22.04 0.55
N HIS A 18 -34.25 22.09 -0.71
CA HIS A 18 -34.48 23.24 -1.59
C HIS A 18 -35.26 22.75 -2.81
N SER A 19 -36.38 23.41 -3.09
CA SER A 19 -37.37 22.94 -4.07
C SER A 19 -37.12 23.52 -5.45
N PHE A 20 -37.25 22.69 -6.48
CA PHE A 20 -37.28 23.08 -7.89
C PHE A 20 -38.66 22.78 -8.50
N LEU A 21 -38.86 23.23 -9.76
CA LEU A 21 -40.03 23.03 -10.65
C LEU A 21 -41.18 24.06 -10.49
N PRO A 22 -41.94 24.35 -11.57
CA PRO A 22 -41.59 24.31 -13.01
C PRO A 22 -42.00 25.59 -13.78
N ALA A 23 -41.67 25.66 -15.07
CA ALA A 23 -42.09 26.75 -15.94
C ALA A 23 -43.53 26.58 -16.50
N GLN A 24 -44.26 27.69 -16.60
CA GLN A 24 -45.41 27.90 -17.50
C GLN A 24 -45.37 29.32 -18.08
N THR A 25 -46.23 29.62 -19.05
CA THR A 25 -45.90 30.54 -20.15
C THR A 25 -46.89 31.72 -20.30
N ILE A 26 -46.39 32.84 -20.86
CA ILE A 26 -47.12 33.99 -21.44
C ILE A 26 -47.83 34.92 -20.43
N TYR A 27 -47.25 36.11 -20.19
CA TYR A 27 -47.77 37.36 -20.80
C TYR A 27 -46.72 38.49 -20.77
N ALA A 28 -46.79 39.40 -21.75
CA ALA A 28 -45.90 40.57 -21.82
C ALA A 28 -46.50 41.75 -21.03
N GLY A 29 -45.67 42.39 -20.20
CA GLY A 29 -46.00 43.61 -19.48
C GLY A 29 -44.73 44.36 -19.11
N THR A 30 -44.65 45.65 -19.46
CA THR A 30 -43.47 46.49 -19.26
C THR A 30 -43.35 46.94 -17.80
N GLN A 31 -42.21 46.65 -17.15
CA GLN A 31 -41.75 47.41 -15.99
C GLN A 31 -40.25 47.70 -16.07
N THR A 32 -39.84 48.74 -15.34
CA THR A 32 -38.53 49.41 -15.40
C THR A 32 -37.45 48.68 -14.61
N GLU A 33 -36.19 48.91 -15.01
CA GLU A 33 -35.01 48.50 -14.24
C GLU A 33 -34.98 49.17 -12.84
N PRO A 34 -34.41 48.50 -11.81
CA PRO A 34 -34.29 49.06 -10.47
C PRO A 34 -33.24 50.17 -10.44
N THR A 35 -33.51 51.25 -9.71
CA THR A 35 -32.55 52.34 -9.54
C THR A 35 -31.47 52.00 -8.52
N GLU A 36 -30.29 52.61 -8.68
CA GLU A 36 -29.06 52.40 -7.89
C GLU A 36 -29.29 52.43 -6.36
N THR A 37 -30.24 53.25 -5.90
CA THR A 37 -30.71 53.34 -4.51
C THR A 37 -31.22 52.01 -3.94
N GLN A 38 -31.92 51.19 -4.75
CA GLN A 38 -32.50 49.91 -4.31
C GLN A 38 -31.43 48.81 -4.16
N ILE A 39 -30.40 48.86 -5.00
CA ILE A 39 -29.21 47.99 -4.90
C ILE A 39 -28.44 48.33 -3.61
N SER A 40 -28.26 49.62 -3.32
CA SER A 40 -27.56 50.10 -2.12
C SER A 40 -28.22 49.66 -0.80
N GLN A 41 -29.56 49.70 -0.73
CA GLN A 41 -30.31 49.21 0.44
C GLN A 41 -30.17 47.69 0.64
N SER A 42 -30.15 46.93 -0.46
CA SER A 42 -29.94 45.49 -0.44
C SER A 42 -28.55 45.11 0.10
N ILE A 43 -27.50 45.80 -0.35
CA ILE A 43 -26.11 45.57 0.09
C ILE A 43 -25.92 45.89 1.58
N ASN A 44 -26.50 46.99 2.09
CA ASN A 44 -26.40 47.34 3.51
C ASN A 44 -27.10 46.31 4.42
N THR A 45 -28.20 45.72 3.97
CA THR A 45 -28.92 44.67 4.71
C THR A 45 -28.08 43.39 4.84
N VAL A 46 -27.33 43.02 3.80
CA VAL A 46 -26.38 41.89 3.83
C VAL A 46 -25.20 42.19 4.76
N LYS A 47 -24.64 43.42 4.72
CA LYS A 47 -23.53 43.81 5.63
C LYS A 47 -23.93 43.75 7.11
N GLN A 48 -25.12 44.22 7.48
CA GLN A 48 -25.62 44.10 8.86
C GLN A 48 -25.80 42.63 9.30
N SER A 49 -26.20 41.76 8.37
CA SER A 49 -26.35 40.31 8.63
C SER A 49 -25.01 39.58 8.81
N SER A 50 -23.91 40.11 8.25
CA SER A 50 -22.56 39.55 8.39
C SER A 50 -21.93 39.88 9.75
N ASN A 51 -22.18 41.08 10.27
CA ASN A 51 -21.58 41.52 11.54
C ASN A 51 -22.16 40.75 12.74
N SER A 52 -23.47 40.50 12.77
CA SER A 52 -24.13 39.77 13.88
C SER A 52 -23.66 38.31 14.00
N LEU A 53 -23.32 37.66 12.89
CA LEU A 53 -22.68 36.32 12.88
C LEU A 53 -21.25 36.36 13.45
N THR A 54 -20.55 37.48 13.31
CA THR A 54 -19.16 37.63 13.75
C THR A 54 -19.05 37.92 15.26
N GLU A 55 -20.05 38.61 15.84
CA GLU A 55 -20.13 38.83 17.30
C GLU A 55 -20.60 37.57 18.05
N ALA A 56 -21.51 36.78 17.46
CA ALA A 56 -21.96 35.52 18.05
C ALA A 56 -20.80 34.52 18.29
N ALA A 57 -19.82 34.48 17.37
CA ALA A 57 -18.68 33.57 17.42
C ALA A 57 -17.64 33.89 18.53
N LYS A 58 -17.73 35.05 19.20
CA LYS A 58 -16.76 35.48 20.23
C LYS A 58 -17.21 35.24 21.69
N SER A 59 -18.33 34.55 21.90
CA SER A 59 -18.91 34.34 23.24
C SER A 59 -18.86 32.90 23.77
N SER A 60 -18.27 31.95 23.02
CA SER A 60 -18.39 30.51 23.28
C SER A 60 -17.09 29.74 23.58
N GLU A 61 -15.98 30.42 23.89
CA GLU A 61 -14.72 29.78 24.31
C GLU A 61 -14.35 30.13 25.76
N ASN A 62 -15.11 29.63 26.74
CA ASN A 62 -14.59 29.48 28.10
C ASN A 62 -15.39 28.48 28.97
N THR A 63 -15.26 27.17 28.73
CA THR A 63 -15.56 26.16 29.78
C THR A 63 -14.77 24.87 29.59
N GLU A 64 -14.46 24.24 30.72
CA GLU A 64 -13.55 23.11 30.94
C GLU A 64 -13.88 21.83 30.14
N ILE A 65 -12.83 21.06 29.82
CA ILE A 65 -12.94 19.61 29.55
C ILE A 65 -11.95 18.90 30.49
N SER A 66 -12.43 17.90 31.25
CA SER A 66 -11.58 17.08 32.11
C SER A 66 -12.00 15.61 32.10
N SER A 67 -11.00 14.72 32.17
CA SER A 67 -11.12 13.24 32.15
C SER A 67 -11.61 12.63 30.81
N SER A 68 -11.30 11.38 30.47
CA SER A 68 -10.67 10.29 31.24
C SER A 68 -9.76 9.37 30.39
N SER A 69 -8.78 8.74 31.06
CA SER A 69 -8.12 7.42 30.79
C SER A 69 -8.04 6.86 29.36
N GLU A 70 -6.91 6.30 28.91
CA GLU A 70 -6.32 5.07 29.48
C GLU A 70 -4.78 4.94 29.41
N THR A 71 -4.25 3.84 29.97
CA THR A 71 -2.85 3.61 30.34
C THR A 71 -2.07 2.71 29.38
N SER A 72 -0.77 2.96 29.21
CA SER A 72 0.31 1.95 29.32
C SER A 72 1.69 2.63 29.38
N ALA A 73 2.69 1.94 29.95
CA ALA A 73 4.01 2.50 30.27
C ALA A 73 5.16 1.73 29.60
N VAL A 74 6.40 2.29 29.64
CA VAL A 74 7.65 1.68 30.15
C VAL A 74 8.88 2.53 29.78
N ASP A 75 9.64 2.97 30.81
CA ASP A 75 11.12 3.15 30.94
C ASP A 75 12.02 3.60 29.75
N ARG A 76 13.11 4.41 29.91
CA ARG A 76 13.76 5.02 31.10
C ARG A 76 14.80 6.11 30.73
N ASN A 77 15.30 6.81 31.77
CA ASN A 77 16.46 7.73 31.84
C ASN A 77 16.35 9.08 31.07
N SER A 78 16.73 10.22 31.65
CA SER A 78 17.81 10.46 32.62
C SER A 78 17.47 11.37 33.83
N THR A 79 18.28 11.25 34.89
CA THR A 79 18.29 12.01 36.17
C THR A 79 18.84 13.44 36.01
N SER A 80 18.17 14.50 36.50
CA SER A 80 18.13 15.06 37.88
C SER A 80 19.41 15.82 38.32
N ALA A 81 19.36 16.86 39.16
CA ALA A 81 18.28 17.29 40.07
C ALA A 81 18.24 18.82 40.28
N SER A 82 17.10 19.31 40.78
CA SER A 82 16.93 20.63 41.42
C SER A 82 15.88 20.50 42.53
N SER A 83 16.10 21.15 43.67
CA SER A 83 15.32 21.07 44.91
C SER A 83 15.91 22.10 45.91
N ASP A 84 15.15 22.83 46.73
CA ASP A 84 13.69 22.90 46.87
C ASP A 84 13.27 24.16 47.66
N GLU A 85 11.96 24.31 47.93
CA GLU A 85 11.31 25.26 48.88
C GLU A 85 11.30 26.77 48.47
N ALA A 86 10.18 27.50 48.43
CA ALA A 86 8.98 27.67 49.30
C ALA A 86 9.21 28.71 50.44
N SER A 87 8.28 29.62 50.81
CA SER A 87 6.85 29.78 50.47
C SER A 87 6.34 31.23 50.60
N ILE A 88 5.39 31.59 49.73
CA ILE A 88 4.13 32.36 49.94
C ILE A 88 4.15 33.79 50.58
N GLN A 89 3.36 34.66 49.92
CA GLN A 89 2.89 36.03 50.22
C GLN A 89 2.79 36.53 51.67
N ALA A 90 2.82 37.87 51.77
CA ALA A 90 2.06 38.64 52.76
C ALA A 90 1.10 39.61 52.04
N GLU A 91 -0.12 39.76 52.57
CA GLU A 91 -1.08 40.83 52.21
C GLU A 91 -1.20 41.80 53.40
N ASN A 92 -1.65 43.02 53.14
CA ASN A 92 -1.73 44.10 54.11
C ASN A 92 -2.81 43.87 55.17
N ASP A 93 -2.54 44.28 56.41
CA ASP A 93 -3.53 45.05 57.15
C ASP A 93 -2.90 46.03 58.16
N ARG A 94 -3.60 47.12 58.48
CA ARG A 94 -3.16 48.16 59.42
C ARG A 94 -4.21 48.37 60.51
N GLN A 95 -3.86 48.15 61.78
CA GLN A 95 -4.32 49.07 62.83
C GLN A 95 -3.51 49.08 64.14
N THR A 96 -3.61 50.23 64.79
CA THR A 96 -3.02 50.68 66.06
C THR A 96 -3.34 49.80 67.28
N VAL A 97 -2.45 49.76 68.29
CA VAL A 97 -2.73 50.29 69.66
C VAL A 97 -1.50 50.33 70.59
N ASN A 98 -1.52 51.34 71.46
CA ASN A 98 -0.61 51.78 72.53
C ASN A 98 0.26 50.78 73.35
N THR A 99 1.50 51.24 73.59
CA THR A 99 2.28 51.20 74.86
C THR A 99 2.47 49.90 75.66
N ARG A 100 3.72 49.41 75.70
CA ARG A 100 4.45 49.16 76.96
C ARG A 100 5.97 49.29 76.72
N ALA A 101 6.73 49.65 77.76
CA ALA A 101 8.14 50.05 77.64
C ALA A 101 9.13 49.04 78.24
N VAL A 102 10.43 49.36 78.07
CA VAL A 102 11.65 48.84 78.76
C VAL A 102 12.31 47.61 78.10
N PRO A 103 13.66 47.53 77.98
CA PRO A 103 14.70 48.50 78.40
C PRO A 103 15.51 49.15 77.26
N GLU A 104 16.24 50.20 77.62
CA GLU A 104 17.35 50.75 76.84
C GLU A 104 18.52 49.75 76.78
N ALA A 105 19.24 49.73 75.65
CA ALA A 105 20.56 49.11 75.53
C ALA A 105 21.59 50.19 75.17
N SER A 106 22.14 50.88 76.17
CA SER A 106 23.19 51.88 75.94
C SER A 106 24.46 51.21 75.40
N PRO A 107 24.97 51.58 74.21
CA PRO A 107 26.25 51.08 73.74
C PRO A 107 27.37 51.64 74.62
N LYS A 108 28.27 50.77 75.10
CA LYS A 108 29.48 51.21 75.81
C LYS A 108 30.42 51.87 74.80
N ASN A 109 30.91 53.07 75.11
CA ASN A 109 32.01 53.68 74.36
C ASN A 109 33.26 52.80 74.42
N GLY A 110 33.66 52.27 73.27
CA GLY A 110 35.02 51.80 73.02
C GLY A 110 35.79 52.88 72.26
N THR A 111 36.93 53.31 72.78
CA THR A 111 37.73 54.40 72.19
C THR A 111 38.45 53.94 70.93
N GLY A 112 38.19 54.60 69.80
CA GLY A 112 38.79 54.26 68.51
C GLY A 112 38.28 55.17 67.39
N ASP A 113 38.47 56.48 67.54
CA ASP A 113 37.99 57.48 66.59
C ASP A 113 38.91 57.53 65.35
N SER A 114 38.46 56.95 64.24
CA SER A 114 39.03 57.16 62.91
C SER A 114 37.94 57.57 61.94
N ALA A 115 38.14 58.70 61.25
CA ALA A 115 37.10 59.37 60.48
C ALA A 115 36.72 58.68 59.15
N ASP A 116 37.38 57.58 58.82
CA ASP A 116 37.43 57.01 57.46
C ASP A 116 36.61 55.72 57.26
N ASN A 117 35.98 55.17 58.31
CA ASN A 117 35.31 53.86 58.23
C ASN A 117 33.77 54.02 58.19
N PRO A 118 33.08 53.61 57.11
CA PRO A 118 31.65 53.91 56.92
C PRO A 118 30.72 53.05 57.79
N ILE A 119 29.65 53.65 58.29
CA ILE A 119 28.60 52.96 59.04
C ILE A 119 27.77 52.08 58.09
N ILE A 120 27.78 50.77 58.30
CA ILE A 120 27.00 49.83 57.49
C ILE A 120 25.52 49.88 57.90
N VAL A 121 24.64 50.07 56.92
CA VAL A 121 23.18 50.06 57.07
C VAL A 121 22.62 48.84 56.33
N SER A 122 22.18 47.82 57.10
CA SER A 122 21.62 46.57 56.58
C SER A 122 20.16 46.31 57.01
N ASN A 123 19.58 47.21 57.79
CA ASN A 123 18.20 47.19 58.29
C ASN A 123 17.59 48.62 58.12
N TYR A 124 16.36 48.82 58.60
CA TYR A 124 15.71 50.14 58.64
C TYR A 124 16.40 51.10 59.61
N LEU A 125 16.75 52.30 59.12
CA LEU A 125 17.33 53.41 59.86
C LEU A 125 16.40 54.63 59.73
N ASN A 126 15.67 54.95 60.80
CA ASN A 126 14.77 56.09 60.87
C ASN A 126 15.43 57.28 61.60
N ALA A 127 16.41 57.88 60.93
CA ALA A 127 17.03 59.13 61.36
C ALA A 127 17.60 59.89 60.15
N THR A 128 17.54 61.22 60.20
CA THR A 128 18.36 62.10 59.36
C THR A 128 19.83 61.72 59.46
N THR A 129 20.40 61.22 58.36
CA THR A 129 21.85 60.98 58.29
C THR A 129 22.56 62.26 57.85
N SER A 130 23.53 62.72 58.65
CA SER A 130 24.25 63.98 58.39
C SER A 130 25.69 63.93 58.88
N GLY A 131 26.62 64.54 58.15
CA GLY A 131 28.02 64.72 58.56
C GLY A 131 28.83 63.43 58.76
N LYS A 132 28.39 62.30 58.20
CA LYS A 132 29.00 60.97 58.38
C LYS A 132 29.04 60.16 57.08
N PHE A 133 29.91 59.16 57.07
CA PHE A 133 30.04 58.17 56.00
C PHE A 133 29.21 56.91 56.31
N TYR A 134 28.51 56.38 55.29
CA TYR A 134 27.67 55.18 55.41
C TYR A 134 27.86 54.25 54.20
N LYS A 135 27.65 52.95 54.40
CA LYS A 135 27.51 51.96 53.33
C LYS A 135 26.14 51.30 53.43
N LEU A 136 25.31 51.44 52.40
CA LEU A 136 23.99 50.83 52.33
C LEU A 136 24.08 49.48 51.59
N VAL A 137 23.48 48.43 52.16
CA VAL A 137 23.44 47.10 51.54
C VAL A 137 22.00 46.60 51.41
N ALA A 138 21.78 45.56 50.59
CA ALA A 138 20.47 44.92 50.45
C ALA A 138 19.85 44.57 51.82
N GLY A 139 18.55 44.85 51.98
CA GLY A 139 17.82 44.79 53.26
C GLY A 139 17.87 46.09 54.09
N GLY A 140 18.85 46.95 53.83
CA GLY A 140 18.95 48.28 54.45
C GLY A 140 17.97 49.28 53.86
N SER A 141 17.46 50.19 54.70
CA SER A 141 16.50 51.22 54.28
C SER A 141 16.71 52.51 55.09
N ILE A 142 16.90 53.66 54.45
CA ILE A 142 16.98 54.97 55.12
C ILE A 142 15.62 55.67 54.98
N GLY A 143 14.89 55.77 56.10
CA GLY A 143 13.47 56.14 56.12
C GLY A 143 13.15 57.64 56.02
N ASP A 144 14.01 58.48 56.59
CA ASP A 144 13.86 59.95 56.56
C ASP A 144 14.58 60.54 55.34
N HIS A 145 15.81 61.02 55.51
CA HIS A 145 16.60 61.64 54.44
C HIS A 145 18.11 61.65 54.73
N VAL A 146 18.92 61.70 53.67
CA VAL A 146 20.38 61.85 53.70
C VAL A 146 20.73 63.33 53.50
N SER A 147 20.95 64.06 54.60
CA SER A 147 21.17 65.52 54.60
C SER A 147 22.63 65.88 54.83
N ASN A 148 23.36 66.30 53.79
CA ASN A 148 24.81 66.60 53.87
C ASN A 148 25.64 65.44 54.47
N ALA A 149 25.31 64.20 54.11
CA ALA A 149 26.07 62.98 54.44
C ALA A 149 26.53 62.27 53.17
N THR A 150 27.46 61.32 53.32
CA THR A 150 28.04 60.56 52.21
C THR A 150 27.72 59.08 52.34
N ILE A 151 26.90 58.55 51.44
CA ILE A 151 26.81 57.11 51.20
C ILE A 151 28.00 56.74 50.29
N THR A 152 29.02 56.08 50.84
CA THR A 152 30.24 55.72 50.09
C THR A 152 29.97 54.63 49.06
N GLU A 153 28.99 53.77 49.33
CA GLU A 153 28.60 52.65 48.48
C GLU A 153 27.16 52.23 48.83
N MET A 154 26.34 51.97 47.81
CA MET A 154 24.98 51.46 47.91
C MET A 154 24.86 50.21 47.04
N THR A 155 24.69 49.03 47.65
CA THR A 155 24.59 47.74 46.96
C THR A 155 23.22 47.11 47.20
N GLY A 156 22.16 47.77 46.71
CA GLY A 156 20.78 47.48 47.10
C GLY A 156 20.29 48.33 48.27
N GLY A 157 19.10 47.99 48.78
CA GLY A 157 18.41 48.75 49.82
C GLY A 157 17.60 49.92 49.26
N THR A 158 16.99 50.72 50.15
CA THR A 158 16.17 51.89 49.77
C THR A 158 16.59 53.18 50.49
N ILE A 159 16.41 54.32 49.83
CA ILE A 159 16.56 55.66 50.41
C ILE A 159 15.33 56.49 50.05
N ALA A 160 14.65 57.04 51.06
CA ALA A 160 13.51 57.92 50.84
C ALA A 160 13.91 59.26 50.18
N GLU A 161 14.94 59.93 50.69
CA GLU A 161 15.41 61.19 50.08
C GLU A 161 16.90 61.48 50.29
N VAL A 162 17.53 62.17 49.33
CA VAL A 162 18.90 62.71 49.42
C VAL A 162 18.84 64.23 49.22
N VAL A 163 19.38 64.99 50.18
CA VAL A 163 19.25 66.45 50.32
C VAL A 163 20.64 67.08 50.55
N GLY A 164 21.24 67.66 49.51
CA GLY A 164 22.66 68.09 49.55
C GLY A 164 23.64 66.95 49.89
N GLY A 165 23.19 65.70 49.83
CA GLY A 165 23.96 64.51 50.17
C GLY A 165 24.80 64.00 49.00
N THR A 166 25.76 63.13 49.30
CA THR A 166 26.54 62.41 48.27
C THR A 166 26.24 60.91 48.31
N VAL A 167 26.02 60.29 47.15
CA VAL A 167 26.06 58.83 46.97
C VAL A 167 27.17 58.52 45.98
N THR A 168 28.33 58.07 46.47
CA THR A 168 29.55 57.93 45.65
C THR A 168 29.42 56.84 44.59
N ALA A 169 28.79 55.71 44.95
CA ALA A 169 28.48 54.63 44.01
C ALA A 169 27.17 53.94 44.40
N MET A 170 26.32 53.68 43.40
CA MET A 170 25.06 52.94 43.50
C MET A 170 25.11 51.76 42.53
N SER A 171 24.84 50.57 43.04
CA SER A 171 24.86 49.30 42.31
C SER A 171 23.61 48.50 42.70
N GLY A 172 22.47 48.90 42.15
CA GLY A 172 21.15 48.38 42.56
C GLY A 172 20.54 49.09 43.78
N GLY A 173 19.29 48.76 44.07
CA GLY A 173 18.46 49.44 45.07
C GLY A 173 17.64 50.59 44.49
N GLU A 174 16.97 51.34 45.36
CA GLU A 174 16.01 52.39 44.97
C GLU A 174 16.22 53.69 45.77
N ILE A 175 16.19 54.84 45.08
CA ILE A 175 16.14 56.16 45.71
C ILE A 175 14.86 56.88 45.23
N GLN A 176 13.98 57.24 46.17
CA GLN A 176 12.68 57.84 45.83
C GLN A 176 12.82 59.31 45.38
N SER A 177 13.77 60.06 45.97
CA SER A 177 13.98 61.49 45.71
C SER A 177 15.46 61.89 45.87
N VAL A 178 16.01 62.65 44.92
CA VAL A 178 17.35 63.25 44.98
C VAL A 178 17.25 64.74 44.62
N ILE A 179 17.51 65.62 45.59
CA ILE A 179 17.21 67.06 45.50
C ILE A 179 18.29 67.96 46.14
N PHE A 180 18.17 69.28 45.90
CA PHE A 180 18.95 70.35 46.54
C PHE A 180 20.48 70.19 46.45
N ASN A 181 21.04 70.26 45.25
CA ASN A 181 22.49 70.14 44.98
C ASN A 181 23.11 68.82 45.45
N SER A 182 22.31 67.75 45.56
CA SER A 182 22.84 66.41 45.85
C SER A 182 23.75 65.92 44.73
N LYS A 183 24.70 65.05 45.08
CA LYS A 183 25.62 64.44 44.13
C LYS A 183 25.53 62.92 44.15
N ILE A 184 25.20 62.33 43.01
CA ILE A 184 25.38 60.90 42.76
C ILE A 184 26.65 60.72 41.91
N GLY A 185 27.49 59.75 42.24
CA GLY A 185 28.69 59.42 41.47
C GLY A 185 28.34 58.48 40.32
N ARG A 186 28.67 57.19 40.50
CA ARG A 186 28.40 56.11 39.54
C ARG A 186 27.07 55.42 39.85
N VAL A 187 26.21 55.24 38.84
CA VAL A 187 24.99 54.43 38.91
C VAL A 187 25.12 53.24 37.95
N THR A 188 25.20 52.03 38.52
CA THR A 188 25.37 50.74 37.82
C THR A 188 24.16 49.86 38.16
N GLY A 189 23.01 50.12 37.55
CA GLY A 189 21.74 49.48 37.91
C GLY A 189 21.06 50.08 39.16
N GLY A 190 19.78 49.73 39.35
CA GLY A 190 18.91 50.32 40.39
C GLY A 190 18.07 51.48 39.85
N VAL A 191 17.25 52.09 40.72
CA VAL A 191 16.18 53.02 40.33
C VAL A 191 16.30 54.36 41.08
N ILE A 192 16.16 55.48 40.37
CA ILE A 192 16.01 56.83 40.95
C ILE A 192 14.70 57.46 40.45
N ASN A 193 13.64 57.46 41.27
CA ASN A 193 12.30 57.83 40.81
C ASN A 193 12.15 59.33 40.50
N LYS A 194 12.80 60.19 41.29
CA LYS A 194 12.80 61.65 41.10
C LYS A 194 14.19 62.22 41.31
N PHE A 195 14.64 63.07 40.39
CA PHE A 195 15.92 63.74 40.44
C PHE A 195 15.77 65.20 40.04
N GLN A 196 16.09 66.14 40.94
CA GLN A 196 15.91 67.57 40.68
C GLN A 196 17.08 68.41 41.23
N ASP A 197 17.46 69.46 40.49
CA ASP A 197 18.44 70.49 40.90
C ASP A 197 19.75 69.87 41.51
N SER A 198 20.26 68.80 40.90
CA SER A 198 21.30 67.90 41.45
C SER A 198 22.23 67.37 40.34
N THR A 199 23.35 66.70 40.69
CA THR A 199 24.35 66.17 39.72
C THR A 199 24.54 64.65 39.79
N ILE A 200 24.62 63.98 38.64
CA ILE A 200 25.11 62.61 38.44
C ILE A 200 26.41 62.63 37.62
N ASP A 201 27.46 61.93 38.07
CA ASP A 201 28.71 61.82 37.31
C ASP A 201 28.64 60.79 36.16
N ILE A 202 28.00 59.63 36.36
CA ILE A 202 27.79 58.62 35.29
C ILE A 202 26.63 57.67 35.61
N ILE A 203 25.80 57.40 34.59
CA ILE A 203 24.83 56.30 34.54
C ILE A 203 25.31 55.27 33.52
N GLU A 204 25.23 54.00 33.88
CA GLU A 204 25.67 52.87 33.05
C GLU A 204 24.91 51.58 33.42
N ASN A 205 25.09 50.52 32.62
CA ASN A 205 24.80 49.13 33.02
C ASN A 205 23.40 48.92 33.65
N GLY A 206 22.36 49.52 33.06
CA GLY A 206 20.97 49.27 33.43
C GLY A 206 20.39 50.13 34.56
N GLY A 207 21.04 51.24 34.94
CA GLY A 207 20.43 52.22 35.85
C GLY A 207 19.13 52.81 35.27
N GLN A 208 18.09 52.95 36.09
CA GLN A 208 16.79 53.48 35.69
C GLN A 208 16.48 54.80 36.41
N MET A 209 15.89 55.76 35.70
CA MET A 209 15.41 57.01 36.28
C MET A 209 13.99 57.34 35.82
N GLY A 210 13.16 57.83 36.73
CA GLY A 210 11.81 58.31 36.43
C GLY A 210 11.84 59.72 35.83
N THR A 211 11.66 60.73 36.69
CA THR A 211 11.61 62.14 36.28
C THR A 211 12.89 62.88 36.65
N VAL A 212 13.52 63.50 35.66
CA VAL A 212 14.70 64.38 35.79
C VAL A 212 14.32 65.83 35.51
N LYS A 213 14.75 66.77 36.37
CA LYS A 213 14.43 68.19 36.27
C LYS A 213 15.62 69.09 36.67
N ASN A 214 16.00 70.04 35.82
CA ASN A 214 17.13 70.97 36.07
C ASN A 214 18.43 70.25 36.51
N GLY A 215 18.59 68.98 36.16
CA GLY A 215 19.71 68.15 36.62
C GLY A 215 20.96 68.36 35.78
N ILE A 216 22.10 67.89 36.28
CA ILE A 216 23.30 67.66 35.46
C ILE A 216 23.59 66.16 35.44
N ILE A 217 23.61 65.54 34.25
CA ILE A 217 24.03 64.15 34.05
C ILE A 217 25.26 64.21 33.15
N LYS A 218 26.46 63.97 33.70
CA LYS A 218 27.69 64.16 32.91
C LYS A 218 27.87 63.08 31.83
N ASN A 219 27.54 61.82 32.14
CA ASN A 219 27.66 60.70 31.21
C ASN A 219 26.44 59.78 31.33
N LEU A 220 25.79 59.50 30.21
CA LEU A 220 24.78 58.46 30.05
C LEU A 220 25.35 57.40 29.09
N ASN A 221 25.75 56.26 29.67
CA ASN A 221 26.47 55.16 29.02
C ASN A 221 25.67 53.85 29.21
N GLY A 222 24.36 53.91 28.92
CA GLY A 222 23.40 52.83 29.17
C GLY A 222 22.46 53.13 30.33
N GLY A 223 21.44 52.27 30.49
CA GLY A 223 20.30 52.57 31.36
C GLY A 223 19.19 53.33 30.65
N SER A 224 18.17 53.76 31.41
CA SER A 224 17.02 54.49 30.85
C SER A 224 16.52 55.61 31.75
N ILE A 225 15.99 56.68 31.13
CA ILE A 225 15.37 57.82 31.81
C ILE A 225 13.99 58.05 31.19
N THR A 226 12.91 57.95 31.98
CA THR A 226 11.54 58.03 31.44
C THR A 226 11.21 59.43 30.93
N ILE A 227 11.46 60.47 31.74
CA ILE A 227 11.16 61.86 31.37
C ILE A 227 12.27 62.80 31.87
N VAL A 228 12.84 63.59 30.96
CA VAL A 228 13.67 64.76 31.26
C VAL A 228 12.85 66.03 31.01
N THR A 229 12.97 67.01 31.91
CA THR A 229 12.20 68.26 31.87
C THR A 229 13.04 69.48 32.27
N PHE A 230 12.57 70.66 31.86
CA PHE A 230 13.14 71.97 32.23
C PHE A 230 14.65 72.09 31.91
N GLY A 231 15.44 72.81 32.71
CA GLY A 231 16.82 73.18 32.38
C GLY A 231 17.87 72.07 32.57
N THR A 232 17.54 70.80 32.30
CA THR A 232 18.45 69.67 32.51
C THR A 232 19.58 69.66 31.48
N LEU A 233 20.82 69.44 31.92
CA LEU A 233 22.01 69.31 31.08
C LEU A 233 22.51 67.85 31.06
N ILE A 234 22.69 67.27 29.88
CA ILE A 234 23.38 66.00 29.67
C ILE A 234 24.68 66.27 28.93
N THR A 235 25.84 66.03 29.54
CA THR A 235 27.15 66.41 28.94
C THR A 235 27.66 65.40 27.92
N ALA A 236 27.33 64.13 28.06
CA ALA A 236 27.57 63.10 27.05
C ALA A 236 26.49 62.01 27.16
N MET A 237 25.90 61.66 26.03
CA MET A 237 25.04 60.50 25.85
C MET A 237 25.71 59.58 24.82
N ASN A 238 26.29 58.48 25.31
CA ASN A 238 27.03 57.53 24.49
C ASN A 238 26.24 56.23 24.26
N SER A 239 25.29 55.90 25.13
CA SER A 239 24.30 54.83 24.94
C SER A 239 23.20 54.91 26.00
N GLY A 240 22.17 54.07 25.89
CA GLY A 240 20.98 54.11 26.77
C GLY A 240 19.81 54.86 26.13
N SER A 241 18.71 54.98 26.87
CA SER A 241 17.44 55.46 26.30
C SER A 241 16.77 56.57 27.11
N LEU A 242 16.38 57.64 26.43
CA LEU A 242 15.53 58.71 26.97
C LEU A 242 14.11 58.54 26.41
N GLY A 243 13.08 58.54 27.27
CA GLY A 243 11.70 58.56 26.83
C GLY A 243 11.32 59.93 26.24
N THR A 244 10.90 60.86 27.09
CA THR A 244 10.57 62.23 26.65
C THR A 244 11.59 63.25 27.15
N PHE A 245 12.22 63.99 26.25
CA PHE A 245 13.14 65.08 26.53
C PHE A 245 12.46 66.44 26.31
N ALA A 246 11.66 66.85 27.31
CA ALA A 246 10.81 68.04 27.29
C ALA A 246 11.54 69.27 27.85
N GLY A 247 12.54 69.73 27.09
CA GLY A 247 13.43 70.82 27.48
C GLY A 247 14.75 70.34 28.09
N GLY A 248 15.76 71.21 28.01
CA GLY A 248 17.12 70.93 28.47
C GLY A 248 18.13 71.02 27.33
N THR A 249 19.35 70.55 27.56
CA THR A 249 20.39 70.46 26.52
C THR A 249 21.21 69.18 26.66
N ILE A 250 21.43 68.49 25.54
CA ILE A 250 22.42 67.43 25.39
C ILE A 250 23.62 68.04 24.65
N GLU A 251 24.81 68.03 25.25
CA GLU A 251 26.02 68.60 24.64
C GLU A 251 26.52 67.73 23.47
N SER A 252 26.52 66.41 23.67
CA SER A 252 27.00 65.44 22.69
C SER A 252 26.20 64.14 22.83
N MET A 253 25.57 63.72 21.74
CA MET A 253 24.89 62.44 21.58
C MET A 253 25.67 61.63 20.54
N ASN A 254 26.36 60.59 20.99
CA ASN A 254 27.21 59.72 20.18
C ASN A 254 26.57 58.34 19.94
N GLY A 255 25.53 58.00 20.69
CA GLY A 255 24.83 56.71 20.63
C GLY A 255 23.60 56.68 21.54
N GLY A 256 22.84 55.60 21.50
CA GLY A 256 21.58 55.42 22.27
C GLY A 256 20.34 56.05 21.62
N SER A 257 19.20 56.06 22.32
CA SER A 257 17.89 56.46 21.75
C SER A 257 17.14 57.55 22.53
N ILE A 258 16.37 58.38 21.83
CA ILE A 258 15.42 59.36 22.37
C ILE A 258 14.07 59.17 21.68
N VAL A 259 13.01 58.83 22.42
CA VAL A 259 11.68 58.60 21.83
C VAL A 259 11.05 59.93 21.38
N ASN A 260 10.96 60.91 22.29
CA ASN A 260 10.31 62.20 22.02
C ASN A 260 11.21 63.39 22.40
N LEU A 261 11.63 64.18 21.42
CA LEU A 261 12.31 65.46 21.62
C LEU A 261 11.30 66.62 21.48
N THR A 262 11.05 67.34 22.58
CA THR A 262 9.91 68.27 22.72
C THR A 262 10.29 69.57 23.44
N GLY A 263 11.03 70.44 22.76
CA GLY A 263 11.51 71.73 23.28
C GLY A 263 12.90 71.68 23.89
N GLY A 264 13.59 70.53 23.79
CA GLY A 264 14.99 70.39 24.17
C GLY A 264 15.96 70.77 23.04
N LYS A 265 17.24 70.84 23.41
CA LYS A 265 18.34 71.10 22.48
C LYS A 265 19.35 69.95 22.46
N ILE A 266 19.91 69.62 21.30
CA ILE A 266 21.10 68.78 21.14
C ILE A 266 22.17 69.63 20.47
N ARG A 267 23.37 69.78 21.03
CA ARG A 267 24.44 70.54 20.34
C ARG A 267 25.13 69.70 19.26
N ASN A 268 25.48 68.45 19.56
CA ASN A 268 26.12 67.57 18.59
C ASN A 268 25.39 66.21 18.56
N LEU A 269 24.75 65.88 17.44
CA LEU A 269 24.21 64.56 17.14
C LEU A 269 25.19 63.85 16.18
N ASN A 270 26.01 62.97 16.75
CA ASN A 270 27.07 62.24 16.06
C ASN A 270 26.71 60.76 15.82
N GLY A 271 25.76 60.24 16.59
CA GLY A 271 25.25 58.86 16.52
C GLY A 271 24.01 58.70 17.40
N GLY A 272 23.42 57.51 17.39
CA GLY A 272 22.16 57.25 18.07
C GLY A 272 20.91 57.56 17.25
N LEU A 273 19.74 57.36 17.86
CA LEU A 273 18.41 57.50 17.26
C LEU A 273 17.59 58.57 18.02
N VAL A 274 16.99 59.51 17.32
CA VAL A 274 15.91 60.37 17.81
C VAL A 274 14.65 59.98 17.05
N GLU A 275 13.71 59.27 17.68
CA GLU A 275 12.54 58.71 17.00
C GLU A 275 11.61 59.83 16.52
N ALA A 276 11.34 60.87 17.33
CA ALA A 276 10.52 62.00 16.91
C ALA A 276 10.89 63.37 17.53
N MET A 277 11.01 64.39 16.67
CA MET A 277 11.02 65.82 17.01
C MET A 277 9.62 66.41 16.80
N ILE A 278 8.82 66.45 17.88
CA ILE A 278 7.37 66.72 17.81
C ILE A 278 7.03 68.19 18.12
N SER A 279 7.86 68.89 18.89
CA SER A 279 7.66 70.31 19.24
C SER A 279 8.95 71.10 18.99
N PRO A 280 8.90 72.45 18.86
CA PRO A 280 10.04 73.26 18.43
C PRO A 280 11.32 73.01 19.24
N SER A 281 12.22 72.21 18.68
CA SER A 281 13.45 71.72 19.30
C SER A 281 14.63 72.09 18.40
N GLU A 282 15.86 72.11 18.94
CA GLU A 282 17.03 72.55 18.18
C GLU A 282 18.14 71.49 18.18
N ILE A 283 18.71 71.23 17.00
CA ILE A 283 19.97 70.49 16.84
C ILE A 283 21.00 71.47 16.25
N ASP A 284 22.11 71.74 16.92
CA ASP A 284 23.13 72.64 16.35
C ASP A 284 23.90 71.96 15.21
N SER A 285 24.44 70.77 15.45
CA SER A 285 25.19 69.99 14.47
C SER A 285 24.70 68.55 14.42
N MET A 286 24.40 68.06 13.22
CA MET A 286 24.15 66.66 12.91
C MET A 286 25.25 66.14 11.98
N THR A 287 26.09 65.25 12.49
CA THR A 287 27.21 64.62 11.76
C THR A 287 26.97 63.12 11.53
N GLY A 288 26.05 62.51 12.28
CA GLY A 288 25.68 61.11 12.20
C GLY A 288 24.34 60.85 12.89
N GLY A 289 24.02 59.57 13.13
CA GLY A 289 22.77 59.14 13.76
C GLY A 289 21.53 59.24 12.85
N ILE A 290 20.39 58.84 13.41
CA ILE A 290 19.08 58.78 12.76
C ILE A 290 18.14 59.75 13.48
N LEU A 291 17.41 60.57 12.73
CA LEU A 291 16.21 61.25 13.16
C LEU A 291 15.03 60.64 12.40
N GLY A 292 14.13 59.94 13.08
CA GLY A 292 12.94 59.35 12.45
C GLY A 292 12.03 60.45 11.92
N ILE A 293 11.18 60.99 12.80
CA ILE A 293 10.13 61.94 12.44
C ILE A 293 10.52 63.38 12.79
N PHE A 294 10.68 64.25 11.79
CA PHE A 294 10.94 65.68 11.97
C PHE A 294 9.66 66.51 11.68
N ASN A 295 8.89 66.77 12.75
CA ASN A 295 7.61 67.49 12.70
C ASN A 295 7.70 68.94 13.19
N SER A 296 8.78 69.32 13.90
CA SER A 296 8.96 70.69 14.37
C SER A 296 10.40 70.97 14.81
N GLY A 297 10.83 72.23 14.72
CA GLY A 297 12.14 72.67 15.20
C GLY A 297 13.12 73.09 14.10
N THR A 298 14.41 73.02 14.41
CA THR A 298 15.49 73.45 13.51
C THR A 298 16.73 72.59 13.69
N ILE A 299 17.37 72.23 12.57
CA ILE A 299 18.72 71.70 12.52
C ILE A 299 19.59 72.79 11.91
N ASN A 300 20.58 73.31 12.65
CA ASN A 300 21.41 74.42 12.19
C ASN A 300 22.40 73.95 11.11
N THR A 301 23.11 72.84 11.32
CA THR A 301 24.02 72.28 10.31
C THR A 301 23.90 70.76 10.22
N MET A 302 23.73 70.23 9.01
CA MET A 302 23.73 68.80 8.70
C MET A 302 24.86 68.45 7.72
N SER A 303 25.70 67.50 8.12
CA SER A 303 26.90 67.04 7.40
C SER A 303 27.07 65.51 7.39
N GLY A 304 26.04 64.80 7.84
CA GLY A 304 25.93 63.35 7.86
C GLY A 304 24.67 62.94 8.62
N GLY A 305 24.52 61.64 8.88
CA GLY A 305 23.31 61.08 9.47
C GLY A 305 22.13 61.05 8.51
N SER A 306 20.94 60.79 9.03
CA SER A 306 19.74 60.58 8.20
C SER A 306 18.46 61.08 8.87
N ILE A 307 17.58 61.71 8.08
CA ILE A 307 16.22 62.09 8.48
C ILE A 307 15.23 61.22 7.70
N VAL A 308 14.45 60.39 8.38
CA VAL A 308 13.62 59.33 7.77
C VAL A 308 12.23 59.83 7.37
N SER A 309 11.72 60.88 8.01
CA SER A 309 10.40 61.47 7.73
C SER A 309 10.38 62.97 8.07
N MET A 310 10.88 63.80 7.15
CA MET A 310 10.85 65.27 7.30
C MET A 310 9.51 65.84 6.83
N ASN A 311 8.56 65.99 7.75
CA ASN A 311 7.23 66.55 7.49
C ASN A 311 7.20 68.08 7.62
N SER A 312 8.08 68.64 8.45
CA SER A 312 8.13 70.07 8.76
C SER A 312 9.52 70.45 9.29
N GLY A 313 9.64 71.61 9.96
CA GLY A 313 10.90 72.11 10.49
C GLY A 313 11.80 72.73 9.42
N LEU A 314 13.01 73.10 9.84
CA LEU A 314 14.01 73.78 9.02
C LEU A 314 15.39 73.12 9.20
N VAL A 315 16.01 72.66 8.11
CA VAL A 315 17.46 72.49 8.04
C VAL A 315 18.03 73.77 7.44
N LYS A 316 18.98 74.43 8.10
CA LYS A 316 19.59 75.68 7.59
C LYS A 316 20.73 75.39 6.61
N ASP A 317 21.79 74.73 7.08
CA ASP A 317 22.92 74.31 6.27
C ASP A 317 22.89 72.79 6.05
N LEU A 318 22.98 72.34 4.80
CA LEU A 318 23.00 70.92 4.42
C LEU A 318 24.15 70.68 3.44
N SER A 319 24.97 69.67 3.73
CA SER A 319 26.20 69.40 2.97
C SER A 319 26.41 67.92 2.63
N ASN A 320 25.89 67.00 3.46
CA ASN A 320 25.96 65.56 3.29
C ASN A 320 24.93 64.89 4.24
N GLY A 321 24.65 63.60 4.04
CA GLY A 321 23.62 62.83 4.76
C GLY A 321 22.38 62.54 3.91
N PHE A 322 21.35 61.97 4.53
CA PHE A 322 20.09 61.60 3.87
C PHE A 322 18.89 62.35 4.44
N ILE A 323 17.95 62.77 3.58
CA ILE A 323 16.64 63.29 3.99
C ILE A 323 15.55 62.69 3.10
N TYR A 324 14.59 62.00 3.68
CA TYR A 324 13.28 61.80 3.05
C TYR A 324 12.34 62.97 3.41
N GLN A 325 11.88 63.68 2.39
CA GLN A 325 11.20 64.97 2.52
C GLN A 325 9.72 64.90 2.11
N ASN A 326 8.85 64.93 3.11
CA ASN A 326 7.40 65.12 2.97
C ASN A 326 7.01 66.61 2.99
N GLY A 327 7.82 67.45 3.64
CA GLY A 327 7.59 68.89 3.79
C GLY A 327 8.79 69.63 4.40
N GLY A 328 8.52 70.63 5.23
CA GLY A 328 9.56 71.47 5.85
C GLY A 328 10.41 72.28 4.87
N MET A 329 11.51 72.84 5.36
CA MET A 329 12.43 73.69 4.59
C MET A 329 13.88 73.18 4.68
N ILE A 330 14.56 73.16 3.54
CA ILE A 330 15.99 72.83 3.37
C ILE A 330 16.65 73.90 2.47
N PRO A 331 17.98 74.10 2.51
CA PRO A 331 18.64 75.05 1.61
C PRO A 331 18.57 74.62 0.14
N SER A 332 18.73 75.58 -0.77
CA SER A 332 18.78 75.35 -2.22
C SER A 332 20.08 74.70 -2.71
N SER A 333 21.12 74.69 -1.88
CA SER A 333 22.38 73.97 -2.08
C SER A 333 22.50 72.93 -0.98
N VAL A 334 22.59 71.65 -1.36
CA VAL A 334 22.59 70.50 -0.42
C VAL A 334 23.93 69.74 -0.38
N GLY A 335 24.94 70.23 -1.11
CA GLY A 335 26.24 69.57 -1.22
C GLY A 335 26.15 68.20 -1.87
N SER A 336 26.57 67.17 -1.14
CA SER A 336 26.48 65.75 -1.52
C SER A 336 25.34 65.00 -0.81
N ALA A 337 24.44 65.70 -0.11
CA ALA A 337 23.33 65.05 0.58
C ALA A 337 22.31 64.43 -0.40
N THR A 338 21.84 63.24 -0.09
CA THR A 338 20.73 62.60 -0.79
C THR A 338 19.41 63.11 -0.23
N VAL A 339 18.63 63.81 -1.05
CA VAL A 339 17.27 64.24 -0.70
C VAL A 339 16.29 63.53 -1.62
N ILE A 340 15.42 62.70 -1.04
CA ILE A 340 14.30 62.04 -1.73
C ILE A 340 13.03 62.74 -1.28
N LYS A 341 12.23 63.29 -2.19
CA LYS A 341 10.92 63.87 -1.85
C LYS A 341 9.81 62.84 -1.99
N ASN A 342 8.79 62.92 -1.14
CA ASN A 342 7.58 62.08 -1.25
C ASN A 342 7.03 62.05 -2.67
N SER A 343 6.89 63.22 -3.31
CA SER A 343 6.38 63.32 -4.67
C SER A 343 7.20 62.52 -5.70
N GLN A 344 8.50 62.29 -5.48
CA GLN A 344 9.34 61.48 -6.37
C GLN A 344 9.12 59.97 -6.17
N ILE A 345 8.73 59.56 -4.95
CA ILE A 345 8.31 58.19 -4.65
C ILE A 345 6.88 57.96 -5.18
N GLU A 346 5.97 58.91 -4.97
CA GLU A 346 4.62 58.92 -5.55
C GLU A 346 4.66 58.88 -7.08
N ASP A 347 5.46 59.73 -7.75
CA ASP A 347 5.64 59.71 -9.21
C ASP A 347 6.17 58.35 -9.71
N LEU A 348 7.12 57.74 -8.99
CA LEU A 348 7.70 56.45 -9.36
C LEU A 348 6.74 55.27 -9.14
N LEU A 349 5.95 55.29 -8.06
CA LEU A 349 4.91 54.30 -7.79
C LEU A 349 3.72 54.47 -8.75
N ALA A 350 3.30 55.69 -9.06
CA ALA A 350 2.25 55.96 -10.03
C ALA A 350 2.68 55.58 -11.46
N ALA A 351 3.96 55.74 -11.81
CA ALA A 351 4.52 55.20 -13.05
C ALA A 351 4.51 53.67 -13.06
N ALA A 352 4.78 53.02 -11.92
CA ALA A 352 4.69 51.57 -11.76
C ALA A 352 3.24 51.03 -11.90
N GLY A 353 2.26 51.67 -11.25
CA GLY A 353 0.83 51.34 -11.38
C GLY A 353 0.26 51.58 -12.79
N GLN A 354 0.89 52.45 -13.57
CA GLN A 354 0.59 52.67 -15.00
C GLN A 354 1.27 51.66 -15.94
N THR A 355 2.12 50.75 -15.45
CA THR A 355 2.71 49.72 -16.32
C THR A 355 1.63 48.74 -16.83
N ALA A 356 1.66 48.45 -18.13
CA ALA A 356 0.81 47.42 -18.69
C ALA A 356 1.21 46.05 -18.10
N PRO A 357 0.26 45.19 -17.68
CA PRO A 357 0.58 43.92 -17.02
C PRO A 357 1.51 43.04 -17.87
N VAL A 358 2.65 42.66 -17.31
CA VAL A 358 3.69 41.89 -17.99
C VAL A 358 3.26 40.42 -18.07
N THR A 359 3.42 39.75 -19.20
CA THR A 359 3.14 38.30 -19.29
C THR A 359 4.32 37.48 -18.78
N TYR A 360 4.03 36.44 -17.99
CA TYR A 360 5.03 35.53 -17.42
C TYR A 360 6.01 34.97 -18.47
N ASP A 361 7.32 35.18 -18.23
CA ASP A 361 8.43 34.77 -19.08
C ASP A 361 9.52 33.96 -18.34
N GLY A 362 9.40 33.78 -17.02
CA GLY A 362 10.35 33.08 -16.13
C GLY A 362 11.49 33.96 -15.55
N ASN A 363 11.63 35.21 -16.02
CA ASN A 363 12.64 36.14 -15.54
C ASN A 363 12.16 36.95 -14.33
N PRO A 364 13.05 37.57 -13.55
CA PRO A 364 12.66 38.60 -12.58
C PRO A 364 12.07 39.79 -13.33
N GLN A 365 10.94 40.30 -12.85
CA GLN A 365 10.25 41.44 -13.43
C GLN A 365 10.19 42.60 -12.43
N THR A 366 10.24 43.82 -12.95
CA THR A 366 10.15 45.06 -12.17
C THR A 366 9.28 46.06 -12.94
N PRO A 367 8.37 46.79 -12.28
CA PRO A 367 7.64 47.88 -12.93
C PRO A 367 8.50 49.14 -13.11
N PHE A 368 9.63 49.24 -12.41
CA PHE A 368 10.53 50.38 -12.45
C PHE A 368 11.55 50.24 -13.60
N SER A 369 11.58 51.23 -14.49
CA SER A 369 12.51 51.28 -15.63
C SER A 369 13.95 51.64 -15.22
N ALA A 370 14.10 52.46 -14.18
CA ALA A 370 15.36 52.68 -13.46
C ALA A 370 15.08 53.25 -12.06
N ILE A 371 15.68 52.65 -11.02
CA ILE A 371 15.80 53.27 -9.69
C ILE A 371 17.09 54.10 -9.68
N PRO A 372 17.07 55.39 -9.29
CA PRO A 372 18.28 56.22 -9.21
C PRO A 372 19.35 55.60 -8.32
N ASP A 373 20.61 55.60 -8.74
CA ASP A 373 21.68 54.93 -7.99
C ASP A 373 21.82 55.47 -6.56
N ALA A 374 21.71 56.78 -6.37
CA ALA A 374 21.77 57.45 -5.07
C ALA A 374 20.62 57.10 -4.10
N TRP A 375 19.61 56.34 -4.53
CA TRP A 375 18.53 55.86 -3.65
C TRP A 375 18.81 54.47 -3.08
N LYS A 376 19.65 53.67 -3.76
CA LYS A 376 19.85 52.23 -3.47
C LYS A 376 20.57 51.95 -2.15
N ASP A 377 21.27 52.95 -1.62
CA ASP A 377 21.94 52.88 -0.31
C ASP A 377 21.01 53.21 0.86
N TYR A 378 19.73 53.54 0.59
CA TYR A 378 18.78 54.10 1.58
C TYR A 378 17.34 53.59 1.50
N VAL A 379 16.86 53.13 0.33
CA VAL A 379 15.48 52.64 0.17
C VAL A 379 15.38 51.36 -0.65
N ASP A 380 14.55 50.44 -0.15
CA ASP A 380 14.28 49.13 -0.75
C ASP A 380 12.82 49.02 -1.23
N PHE A 381 12.64 48.29 -2.34
CA PHE A 381 11.35 48.07 -2.98
C PHE A 381 10.85 46.66 -2.68
N TYR A 382 9.79 46.59 -1.89
CA TYR A 382 9.20 45.38 -1.34
C TYR A 382 7.94 44.96 -2.10
N TYR A 383 7.96 43.75 -2.65
CA TYR A 383 6.87 43.12 -3.41
C TYR A 383 6.14 42.10 -2.53
N GLN A 384 4.80 42.17 -2.45
CA GLN A 384 4.00 41.24 -1.64
C GLN A 384 2.85 40.59 -2.44
N ARG A 385 2.83 39.26 -2.52
CA ARG A 385 1.81 38.48 -3.24
C ARG A 385 0.72 37.99 -2.28
N GLY A 386 -0.42 38.68 -2.24
CA GLY A 386 -1.55 38.31 -1.37
C GLY A 386 -1.20 38.33 0.12
N VAL A 387 -1.09 37.15 0.75
CA VAL A 387 -0.71 36.97 2.17
C VAL A 387 0.72 36.45 2.37
N GLU A 388 1.49 36.31 1.29
CA GLU A 388 2.92 35.97 1.36
C GLU A 388 3.70 37.09 2.08
N ALA A 389 4.89 36.79 2.59
CA ALA A 389 5.76 37.83 3.16
C ALA A 389 6.26 38.78 2.05
N ALA A 390 6.38 40.07 2.36
CA ALA A 390 6.97 41.03 1.43
C ALA A 390 8.47 40.73 1.22
N SER A 391 8.95 40.89 -0.01
CA SER A 391 10.34 40.57 -0.39
C SER A 391 10.94 41.66 -1.27
N VAL A 392 12.23 41.97 -1.06
CA VAL A 392 13.02 42.85 -1.95
C VAL A 392 13.36 42.16 -3.28
N GLN A 393 13.26 40.83 -3.36
CA GLN A 393 13.53 40.10 -4.60
C GLN A 393 12.43 40.36 -5.65
N GLN A 394 12.86 40.80 -6.83
CA GLN A 394 11.98 41.03 -7.99
C GLN A 394 11.13 39.79 -8.30
N PRO A 395 9.79 39.93 -8.41
CA PRO A 395 8.88 38.81 -8.63
C PRO A 395 9.10 38.15 -10.00
N ARG A 396 8.93 36.83 -10.03
CA ARG A 396 8.99 36.02 -11.27
C ARG A 396 7.64 35.44 -11.66
N ASN A 397 6.85 35.01 -10.67
CA ASN A 397 5.64 34.22 -10.88
C ASN A 397 4.43 35.09 -11.25
N ALA A 398 3.43 34.51 -11.89
CA ALA A 398 2.18 35.22 -12.16
C ALA A 398 1.42 35.55 -10.86
N GLY A 399 0.79 36.71 -10.83
CA GLY A 399 0.08 37.24 -9.67
C GLY A 399 -0.02 38.76 -9.68
N VAL A 400 -0.77 39.27 -8.69
CA VAL A 400 -0.80 40.70 -8.35
C VAL A 400 0.07 40.88 -7.11
N TYR A 401 1.02 41.81 -7.19
CA TYR A 401 1.97 42.13 -6.15
C TYR A 401 1.69 43.54 -5.64
N ASN A 402 1.40 43.69 -4.35
CA ASN A 402 1.38 44.99 -3.71
C ASN A 402 2.81 45.53 -3.64
N LEU A 403 2.98 46.81 -3.94
CA LEU A 403 4.24 47.53 -3.86
C LEU A 403 4.29 48.34 -2.57
N SER A 404 5.43 48.22 -1.90
CA SER A 404 5.80 48.97 -0.70
C SER A 404 7.24 49.45 -0.84
N VAL A 405 7.53 50.64 -0.32
CA VAL A 405 8.88 51.22 -0.31
C VAL A 405 9.26 51.49 1.13
N LYS A 406 10.39 50.96 1.55
CA LYS A 406 10.91 51.13 2.90
C LYS A 406 12.19 51.93 2.90
N TYR A 407 12.41 52.66 3.99
CA TYR A 407 13.74 53.04 4.40
C TYR A 407 14.54 51.83 4.86
N HIS A 408 15.84 51.79 4.55
CA HIS A 408 16.81 50.90 5.17
C HIS A 408 18.00 51.74 5.64
N TYR A 409 18.30 51.73 6.94
CA TYR A 409 19.56 52.30 7.44
C TYR A 409 20.70 51.29 7.29
N PRO A 410 21.82 51.61 6.61
CA PRO A 410 22.96 50.71 6.51
C PRO A 410 23.44 50.28 7.90
N GLU A 411 23.62 48.98 8.09
CA GLU A 411 23.77 48.37 9.42
C GLU A 411 24.86 49.02 10.28
N THR A 412 24.48 49.48 11.47
CA THR A 412 25.40 49.93 12.52
C THR A 412 25.35 49.00 13.72
N THR A 413 26.40 49.03 14.55
CA THR A 413 26.50 48.20 15.77
C THR A 413 25.49 48.56 16.86
N GLU A 414 24.79 49.70 16.75
CA GLU A 414 23.73 50.10 17.69
C GLU A 414 22.33 49.90 17.11
N PHE A 415 22.14 50.11 15.81
CA PHE A 415 20.85 50.01 15.12
C PHE A 415 20.98 49.16 13.84
N PRO A 416 21.14 47.83 13.96
CA PRO A 416 21.12 46.93 12.80
C PRO A 416 19.69 46.77 12.28
N GLY A 417 19.49 46.93 10.97
CA GLY A 417 18.21 46.68 10.31
C GLY A 417 17.05 47.60 10.72
N TYR A 418 17.31 48.89 10.93
CA TYR A 418 16.22 49.86 11.09
C TYR A 418 15.49 50.05 9.75
N GLU A 419 14.23 49.64 9.70
CA GLU A 419 13.31 49.85 8.58
C GLU A 419 12.11 50.71 9.00
N GLU A 420 11.66 51.61 8.12
CA GLU A 420 10.41 52.36 8.26
C GLU A 420 9.67 52.37 6.91
N ASP A 421 8.36 52.11 6.92
CA ASP A 421 7.53 52.10 5.71
C ASP A 421 7.36 53.55 5.20
N ILE A 422 7.98 53.87 4.07
CA ILE A 422 8.01 55.22 3.47
C ILE A 422 6.78 55.48 2.58
N ALA A 423 6.38 54.49 1.77
CA ALA A 423 5.23 54.60 0.87
C ALA A 423 4.63 53.22 0.55
N ASN A 424 3.31 53.17 0.35
CA ASN A 424 2.53 51.95 0.16
C ASN A 424 1.34 52.20 -0.79
N GLY A 425 0.95 51.18 -1.57
CA GLY A 425 -0.44 51.08 -2.08
C GLY A 425 -0.64 50.80 -3.56
N GLU A 426 0.40 50.84 -4.38
CA GLU A 426 0.31 50.51 -5.82
C GLU A 426 0.46 49.02 -6.09
N THR A 427 -0.01 48.55 -7.26
CA THR A 427 0.04 47.11 -7.62
C THR A 427 0.76 46.85 -8.93
N PHE A 428 1.67 45.87 -8.92
CA PHE A 428 2.30 45.32 -10.12
C PHE A 428 1.68 43.98 -10.49
N THR A 429 1.31 43.76 -11.75
CA THR A 429 0.65 42.53 -12.20
C THR A 429 1.50 41.78 -13.22
N ILE A 430 1.85 40.53 -12.88
CA ILE A 430 2.40 39.55 -13.83
C ILE A 430 1.24 38.63 -14.26
N THR A 431 0.86 38.67 -15.53
CA THR A 431 -0.23 37.87 -16.09
C THR A 431 0.21 36.44 -16.42
N PRO A 432 -0.62 35.41 -16.15
CA PRO A 432 -0.30 34.03 -16.50
C PRO A 432 -0.10 33.86 -18.01
N LYS A 433 0.92 33.06 -18.37
CA LYS A 433 1.22 32.74 -19.76
C LYS A 433 0.13 31.84 -20.35
N GLN A 434 -0.42 32.28 -21.47
CA GLN A 434 -1.57 31.63 -22.08
C GLN A 434 -1.19 30.29 -22.74
N VAL A 435 -1.89 29.23 -22.37
CA VAL A 435 -1.75 27.87 -22.89
C VAL A 435 -2.82 27.64 -23.95
N SER A 436 -2.41 27.69 -25.22
CA SER A 436 -3.27 27.41 -26.38
C SER A 436 -3.18 25.97 -26.88
N LYS A 437 -2.19 25.20 -26.42
CA LYS A 437 -2.01 23.79 -26.82
C LYS A 437 -1.53 22.89 -25.68
N ILE A 438 -2.15 21.72 -25.53
CA ILE A 438 -1.64 20.59 -24.74
C ILE A 438 -1.10 19.52 -25.68
N ASN A 439 0.11 19.03 -25.42
CA ASN A 439 0.65 17.82 -26.04
C ASN A 439 0.34 16.64 -25.10
N TRP A 440 -0.55 15.73 -25.52
CA TRP A 440 -0.90 14.52 -24.77
C TRP A 440 0.07 13.38 -25.06
N GLU A 441 0.50 12.67 -24.01
CA GLU A 441 1.31 11.46 -24.11
C GLU A 441 0.40 10.25 -24.43
N PRO A 442 0.70 9.41 -25.45
CA PRO A 442 -0.16 8.29 -25.83
C PRO A 442 -0.33 7.25 -24.72
N ALA A 443 -1.56 7.08 -24.23
CA ALA A 443 -1.85 6.23 -23.08
C ALA A 443 -2.30 4.81 -23.51
N SER A 444 -1.80 3.76 -22.86
CA SER A 444 -2.31 2.40 -23.07
C SER A 444 -2.16 1.49 -21.86
N LYS A 445 -3.06 0.51 -21.71
CA LYS A 445 -2.97 -0.54 -20.68
C LYS A 445 -3.70 -1.83 -21.04
N GLU A 446 -3.45 -2.90 -20.28
CA GLU A 446 -4.35 -4.06 -20.22
C GLU A 446 -5.50 -3.75 -19.25
N TYR A 447 -6.71 -4.25 -19.54
CA TYR A 447 -7.89 -4.01 -18.71
C TYR A 447 -7.70 -4.46 -17.25
N ASP A 448 -8.02 -3.55 -16.32
CA ASP A 448 -7.82 -3.67 -14.87
C ASP A 448 -9.07 -3.28 -14.05
N GLY A 449 -10.17 -2.89 -14.70
CA GLY A 449 -11.40 -2.43 -14.06
C GLY A 449 -11.43 -0.95 -13.69
N THR A 450 -10.46 -0.14 -14.12
CA THR A 450 -10.34 1.32 -13.86
C THR A 450 -10.14 2.12 -15.15
N GLU A 451 -10.40 3.44 -15.13
CA GLU A 451 -10.29 4.32 -16.31
C GLU A 451 -8.83 4.40 -16.84
N LEU A 452 -8.66 4.75 -18.12
CA LEU A 452 -7.34 5.15 -18.64
C LEU A 452 -7.04 6.56 -18.17
N THR A 453 -5.80 6.83 -17.75
CA THR A 453 -5.34 8.19 -17.41
C THR A 453 -4.45 8.70 -18.53
N PHE A 454 -4.76 9.89 -19.03
CA PHE A 454 -3.96 10.63 -20.00
C PHE A 454 -3.11 11.67 -19.26
N ILE A 455 -1.83 11.76 -19.62
CA ILE A 455 -0.90 12.77 -19.11
C ILE A 455 -0.60 13.74 -20.25
N GLY A 456 -0.71 15.03 -20.00
CA GLY A 456 -0.49 16.09 -20.98
C GLY A 456 0.43 17.18 -20.45
N ARG A 457 1.13 17.85 -21.36
CA ARG A 457 2.02 18.98 -21.06
C ARG A 457 1.68 20.17 -21.96
N PRO A 458 1.59 21.41 -21.45
CA PRO A 458 1.46 22.59 -22.29
C PRO A 458 2.60 22.67 -23.33
N ALA A 459 2.28 23.02 -24.57
CA ALA A 459 3.24 22.99 -25.67
C ALA A 459 4.23 24.18 -25.67
N ASN A 460 3.98 25.20 -24.85
CA ASN A 460 4.70 26.47 -24.81
C ASN A 460 5.25 26.82 -23.41
N LEU A 461 5.58 25.80 -22.60
CA LEU A 461 6.29 25.98 -21.32
C LEU A 461 7.63 26.70 -21.50
N ILE A 462 8.06 27.38 -20.44
CA ILE A 462 9.42 27.91 -20.28
C ILE A 462 10.35 26.78 -19.82
N SER A 463 11.65 26.95 -20.06
CA SER A 463 12.65 25.89 -19.89
C SER A 463 13.04 25.68 -18.42
N GLY A 464 12.26 24.86 -17.73
CA GLY A 464 12.50 24.42 -16.35
C GLY A 464 11.20 24.08 -15.63
N ASP A 465 10.13 24.78 -16.02
CA ASP A 465 8.79 24.74 -15.44
C ASP A 465 8.18 23.33 -15.39
N GLN A 466 7.62 22.97 -14.25
CA GLN A 466 6.92 21.72 -14.02
C GLN A 466 5.41 21.95 -14.01
N VAL A 467 4.81 21.82 -15.20
CA VAL A 467 3.35 21.89 -15.40
C VAL A 467 2.86 20.68 -16.19
N THR A 468 1.81 20.04 -15.67
CA THR A 468 1.15 18.85 -16.23
C THR A 468 -0.36 18.99 -16.17
N VAL A 469 -1.04 18.28 -17.07
CA VAL A 469 -2.49 18.09 -17.09
C VAL A 469 -2.77 16.61 -16.98
N ASN A 470 -3.74 16.22 -16.16
CA ASN A 470 -4.21 14.84 -16.06
C ASN A 470 -5.70 14.79 -16.46
N HIS A 471 -6.06 13.87 -17.35
CA HIS A 471 -7.45 13.61 -17.75
C HIS A 471 -7.72 12.10 -17.71
N LYS A 472 -8.98 11.68 -17.76
CA LYS A 472 -9.38 10.27 -17.74
C LYS A 472 -10.35 9.94 -18.86
N SER A 473 -10.29 8.72 -19.40
CA SER A 473 -11.28 8.24 -20.36
C SER A 473 -12.69 8.14 -19.76
N ALA A 474 -13.72 8.42 -20.57
CA ALA A 474 -15.12 8.43 -20.16
C ALA A 474 -15.70 7.02 -19.85
N ASP A 475 -15.05 5.96 -20.33
CA ASP A 475 -15.28 4.57 -19.94
C ASP A 475 -13.94 3.91 -19.58
N LYS A 476 -14.01 2.82 -18.83
CA LYS A 476 -12.92 1.98 -18.34
C LYS A 476 -12.83 0.62 -19.03
N ASP A 477 -13.85 0.26 -19.80
CA ASP A 477 -13.90 -0.97 -20.58
C ASP A 477 -12.83 -1.02 -21.70
N THR A 478 -12.73 -2.12 -22.44
CA THR A 478 -11.79 -2.20 -23.56
C THR A 478 -12.27 -1.45 -24.79
N GLY A 479 -11.36 -0.70 -25.41
CA GLY A 479 -11.60 0.06 -26.63
C GLY A 479 -10.40 0.92 -27.02
N SER A 480 -10.55 1.62 -28.13
CA SER A 480 -9.74 2.79 -28.47
C SER A 480 -10.50 4.04 -28.06
N TYR A 481 -9.80 4.98 -27.44
CA TYR A 481 -10.35 6.23 -26.91
C TYR A 481 -9.73 7.41 -27.67
N THR A 482 -10.59 8.31 -28.13
CA THR A 482 -10.24 9.66 -28.59
C THR A 482 -11.20 10.59 -27.88
N GLU A 483 -10.74 11.22 -26.80
CA GLU A 483 -11.56 12.13 -25.98
C GLU A 483 -11.32 13.58 -26.42
N GLU A 484 -12.38 14.34 -26.68
CA GLU A 484 -12.29 15.79 -26.91
C GLU A 484 -12.31 16.54 -25.58
N ILE A 485 -11.14 17.01 -25.14
CA ILE A 485 -10.97 17.66 -23.84
C ILE A 485 -11.18 19.17 -23.99
N LEU A 486 -12.16 19.71 -23.27
CA LEU A 486 -12.50 21.13 -23.30
C LEU A 486 -11.56 21.96 -22.39
N ALA A 487 -11.30 23.20 -22.78
CA ALA A 487 -10.51 24.14 -21.96
C ALA A 487 -11.08 24.30 -20.52
N ALA A 488 -12.40 24.31 -20.36
CA ALA A 488 -13.06 24.43 -19.05
C ALA A 488 -12.86 23.21 -18.13
N GLU A 489 -12.50 22.05 -18.69
CA GLU A 489 -12.21 20.81 -17.96
C GLU A 489 -10.71 20.62 -17.71
N THR A 490 -9.88 21.42 -18.39
CA THR A 490 -8.42 21.33 -18.34
C THR A 490 -7.88 21.99 -17.08
N ARG A 491 -7.48 21.18 -16.10
CA ARG A 491 -6.88 21.65 -14.84
C ARG A 491 -5.36 21.48 -14.90
N LEU A 492 -4.63 22.58 -14.87
CA LEU A 492 -3.17 22.58 -14.75
C LEU A 492 -2.75 22.15 -13.34
N SER A 493 -1.59 21.52 -13.23
CA SER A 493 -1.03 21.03 -11.97
C SER A 493 0.49 20.93 -12.03
N GLY A 494 1.17 21.07 -10.88
CA GLY A 494 2.63 21.11 -10.78
C GLY A 494 3.09 22.31 -9.96
N ALA A 495 4.41 22.52 -9.84
CA ALA A 495 4.95 23.62 -9.03
C ALA A 495 4.66 24.99 -9.66
N ASP A 496 4.74 25.07 -10.99
CA ASP A 496 4.65 26.32 -11.74
C ASP A 496 3.26 26.56 -12.35
N SER A 497 2.25 25.75 -12.01
CA SER A 497 0.96 25.78 -12.72
C SER A 497 0.17 27.08 -12.57
N GLU A 498 0.43 27.88 -11.52
CA GLU A 498 -0.17 29.21 -11.36
C GLU A 498 0.38 30.24 -12.36
N ASN A 499 1.57 29.99 -12.93
CA ASN A 499 2.19 30.85 -13.92
C ASN A 499 1.53 30.76 -15.32
N TYR A 500 0.55 29.87 -15.47
CA TYR A 500 -0.08 29.52 -16.74
C TYR A 500 -1.61 29.54 -16.66
N GLN A 501 -2.27 29.84 -17.77
CA GLN A 501 -3.72 29.82 -17.87
C GLN A 501 -4.16 29.17 -19.18
N VAL A 502 -5.13 28.26 -19.11
CA VAL A 502 -5.70 27.62 -20.31
C VAL A 502 -6.66 28.60 -21.00
N VAL A 503 -6.48 28.82 -22.30
CA VAL A 503 -7.33 29.72 -23.07
C VAL A 503 -8.71 29.08 -23.31
N PRO A 504 -9.85 29.75 -23.04
CA PRO A 504 -11.18 29.11 -23.06
C PRO A 504 -11.68 28.53 -24.39
N SER A 505 -11.03 28.83 -25.52
CA SER A 505 -11.57 28.63 -26.87
C SER A 505 -10.94 27.48 -27.65
N TYR A 506 -10.33 26.49 -26.99
CA TYR A 506 -9.66 25.37 -27.64
C TYR A 506 -10.13 24.02 -27.07
N THR A 507 -10.13 23.01 -27.94
CA THR A 507 -10.36 21.60 -27.60
C THR A 507 -9.18 20.76 -28.07
N HIS A 508 -8.93 19.62 -27.40
CA HIS A 508 -7.79 18.75 -27.68
C HIS A 508 -8.18 17.28 -27.68
N GLU A 509 -7.76 16.54 -28.70
CA GLU A 509 -7.88 15.09 -28.72
C GLU A 509 -6.79 14.43 -27.86
N ALA A 510 -7.20 13.65 -26.86
CA ALA A 510 -6.33 12.69 -26.17
C ALA A 510 -6.61 11.27 -26.68
N ALA A 511 -5.57 10.60 -27.20
CA ALA A 511 -5.69 9.29 -27.84
C ALA A 511 -5.06 8.17 -26.99
N GLY A 512 -5.77 7.05 -26.84
CA GLY A 512 -5.28 5.91 -26.06
C GLY A 512 -6.08 4.62 -26.22
N THR A 513 -5.64 3.54 -25.56
CA THR A 513 -6.25 2.20 -25.70
C THR A 513 -6.30 1.40 -24.39
N ILE A 514 -7.42 0.72 -24.16
CA ILE A 514 -7.55 -0.30 -23.11
C ILE A 514 -7.71 -1.66 -23.81
N THR A 515 -6.72 -2.54 -23.63
CA THR A 515 -6.64 -3.84 -24.32
C THR A 515 -7.24 -4.98 -23.49
N PRO A 516 -7.90 -5.99 -24.11
CA PRO A 516 -8.56 -7.07 -23.36
C PRO A 516 -7.63 -7.92 -22.50
N ARG A 517 -8.03 -8.09 -21.24
CA ARG A 517 -7.29 -8.86 -20.23
C ARG A 517 -7.22 -10.32 -20.62
N SER A 518 -6.03 -10.84 -20.86
CA SER A 518 -5.86 -12.24 -21.26
C SER A 518 -6.06 -13.18 -20.07
N ILE A 519 -6.97 -14.14 -20.21
CA ILE A 519 -7.34 -15.10 -19.16
C ILE A 519 -7.41 -16.54 -19.68
N THR A 520 -7.08 -17.50 -18.81
CA THR A 520 -7.22 -18.94 -19.08
C THR A 520 -8.31 -19.56 -18.21
N VAL A 521 -9.21 -20.33 -18.84
CA VAL A 521 -10.23 -21.13 -18.14
C VAL A 521 -9.77 -22.57 -17.98
N ASN A 522 -9.58 -22.99 -16.73
CA ASN A 522 -9.13 -24.33 -16.35
C ASN A 522 -10.24 -25.09 -15.62
N GLY A 523 -10.20 -26.42 -15.65
CA GLY A 523 -11.20 -27.30 -15.02
C GLY A 523 -12.35 -27.74 -15.93
N LEU A 524 -12.35 -27.38 -17.21
CA LEU A 524 -13.32 -27.90 -18.19
C LEU A 524 -13.06 -29.39 -18.46
N GLN A 525 -14.11 -30.21 -18.42
CA GLN A 525 -14.03 -31.67 -18.53
C GLN A 525 -14.82 -32.20 -19.74
N THR A 526 -14.47 -33.40 -20.18
CA THR A 526 -15.16 -34.18 -21.22
C THR A 526 -15.64 -35.51 -20.65
N ALA A 527 -16.73 -36.05 -21.18
CA ALA A 527 -17.16 -37.41 -20.90
C ALA A 527 -16.11 -38.41 -21.43
N ASN A 528 -15.97 -39.54 -20.74
CA ASN A 528 -15.28 -40.71 -21.27
C ASN A 528 -16.24 -41.47 -22.20
N LYS A 529 -15.77 -41.88 -23.37
CA LYS A 529 -16.57 -42.60 -24.38
C LYS A 529 -16.05 -44.01 -24.59
N THR A 530 -16.92 -44.92 -25.02
CA THR A 530 -16.51 -46.18 -25.66
C THR A 530 -16.18 -45.90 -27.12
N TYR A 531 -15.15 -46.55 -27.66
CA TYR A 531 -14.73 -46.40 -29.05
C TYR A 531 -15.91 -46.60 -30.03
N ASN A 532 -16.15 -45.58 -30.86
CA ASN A 532 -17.28 -45.49 -31.80
C ASN A 532 -16.84 -45.15 -33.24
N GLY A 533 -15.54 -45.25 -33.54
CA GLY A 533 -14.96 -44.90 -34.84
C GLY A 533 -14.84 -43.40 -35.13
N LYS A 534 -15.21 -42.52 -34.19
CA LYS A 534 -15.25 -41.05 -34.37
C LYS A 534 -14.41 -40.31 -33.34
N THR A 535 -13.97 -39.11 -33.70
CA THR A 535 -13.23 -38.16 -32.84
C THR A 535 -14.12 -37.30 -31.94
N ASP A 536 -15.45 -37.40 -32.05
CA ASP A 536 -16.40 -36.59 -31.28
C ASP A 536 -16.20 -36.71 -29.75
N ALA A 537 -16.19 -35.57 -29.05
CA ALA A 537 -16.09 -35.49 -27.59
C ALA A 537 -17.26 -34.70 -27.02
N GLU A 538 -17.79 -35.12 -25.89
CA GLU A 538 -18.91 -34.49 -25.20
C GLU A 538 -18.36 -33.69 -24.01
N LEU A 539 -18.55 -32.36 -24.00
CA LEU A 539 -18.16 -31.54 -22.85
C LEU A 539 -19.17 -31.71 -21.71
N LEU A 540 -18.67 -31.93 -20.51
CA LEU A 540 -19.49 -31.97 -19.30
C LEU A 540 -19.87 -30.54 -18.88
N GLN A 541 -21.01 -30.38 -18.20
CA GLN A 541 -21.39 -29.07 -17.68
C GLN A 541 -20.32 -28.53 -16.71
N PRO A 542 -19.91 -27.25 -16.86
CA PRO A 542 -18.85 -26.67 -16.04
C PRO A 542 -19.32 -26.49 -14.59
N THR A 543 -18.76 -27.27 -13.66
CA THR A 543 -19.09 -27.21 -12.22
C THR A 543 -17.97 -26.63 -11.36
N ASN A 544 -16.70 -26.77 -11.77
CA ASN A 544 -15.52 -26.38 -11.00
C ASN A 544 -14.50 -25.66 -11.92
N LEU A 545 -14.94 -24.62 -12.62
CA LEU A 545 -14.05 -23.80 -13.44
C LEU A 545 -13.24 -22.82 -12.58
N THR A 546 -12.03 -22.53 -13.04
CA THR A 546 -11.20 -21.43 -12.54
C THR A 546 -10.78 -20.54 -13.70
N PHE A 547 -10.98 -19.23 -13.54
CA PHE A 547 -10.56 -18.19 -14.50
C PHE A 547 -9.30 -17.56 -13.92
N ASP A 548 -8.15 -17.75 -14.57
CA ASP A 548 -6.94 -17.04 -14.12
C ASP A 548 -7.07 -15.52 -14.34
N ARG A 549 -6.36 -14.74 -13.51
CA ARG A 549 -6.26 -13.27 -13.58
C ARG A 549 -7.58 -12.48 -13.54
N GLN A 550 -8.73 -13.12 -13.37
CA GLN A 550 -10.06 -12.50 -13.25
C GLN A 550 -10.08 -11.42 -12.16
N LEU A 551 -10.83 -10.32 -12.38
CA LEU A 551 -11.08 -9.34 -11.34
C LEU A 551 -12.13 -9.88 -10.35
N SER A 552 -11.88 -9.73 -9.05
CA SER A 552 -12.77 -10.27 -8.00
C SER A 552 -14.15 -9.59 -7.94
N SER A 553 -14.24 -8.35 -8.41
CA SER A 553 -15.48 -7.60 -8.60
C SER A 553 -16.31 -8.04 -9.81
N GLU A 554 -15.74 -8.83 -10.72
CA GLU A 554 -16.34 -9.20 -11.99
C GLU A 554 -16.33 -10.73 -12.15
N PRO A 555 -17.33 -11.45 -11.58
CA PRO A 555 -17.48 -12.87 -11.81
C PRO A 555 -17.59 -13.18 -13.30
N LEU A 556 -17.01 -14.29 -13.74
CA LEU A 556 -17.12 -14.81 -15.10
C LEU A 556 -17.72 -16.22 -15.11
N ALA A 557 -18.37 -16.56 -16.22
CA ALA A 557 -18.85 -17.91 -16.52
C ALA A 557 -18.50 -18.28 -17.97
N LEU A 558 -18.54 -19.57 -18.30
CA LEU A 558 -18.21 -20.10 -19.61
C LEU A 558 -19.46 -20.71 -20.27
N ALA A 559 -19.85 -20.18 -21.43
CA ALA A 559 -20.87 -20.76 -22.27
C ALA A 559 -20.24 -21.80 -23.22
N ILE A 560 -20.78 -23.03 -23.18
CA ILE A 560 -20.37 -24.16 -24.02
C ILE A 560 -21.50 -24.67 -24.93
N ASP A 561 -22.63 -23.95 -25.01
CA ASP A 561 -23.81 -24.30 -25.81
C ASP A 561 -23.50 -24.45 -27.32
N LYS A 562 -22.56 -23.63 -27.82
CA LYS A 562 -22.06 -23.62 -29.20
C LYS A 562 -20.68 -24.28 -29.33
N ALA A 563 -20.10 -24.77 -28.24
CA ALA A 563 -18.77 -25.33 -28.24
C ALA A 563 -18.76 -26.70 -28.94
N LYS A 564 -17.72 -26.93 -29.75
CA LYS A 564 -17.42 -28.22 -30.35
C LYS A 564 -16.15 -28.77 -29.72
N ALA A 565 -16.18 -30.03 -29.35
CA ALA A 565 -15.04 -30.73 -28.78
C ALA A 565 -14.72 -31.99 -29.58
N ALA A 566 -13.43 -32.24 -29.81
CA ALA A 566 -12.96 -33.45 -30.48
C ALA A 566 -11.63 -33.92 -29.91
N PHE A 567 -11.49 -35.23 -29.74
CA PHE A 567 -10.20 -35.89 -29.52
C PHE A 567 -9.30 -35.70 -30.75
N THR A 568 -8.00 -35.60 -30.53
CA THR A 568 -7.02 -35.43 -31.64
C THR A 568 -7.03 -36.57 -32.66
N ASP A 569 -7.42 -37.78 -32.23
CA ASP A 569 -7.58 -38.97 -33.07
C ASP A 569 -8.66 -39.91 -32.51
N LYS A 570 -9.14 -40.86 -33.31
CA LYS A 570 -10.23 -41.77 -32.92
C LYS A 570 -9.82 -42.92 -32.00
N LYS A 571 -8.53 -43.22 -31.83
CA LYS A 571 -8.05 -44.45 -31.15
C LYS A 571 -8.34 -44.41 -29.65
N VAL A 572 -8.37 -45.59 -29.02
CA VAL A 572 -8.42 -45.73 -27.57
C VAL A 572 -7.24 -45.07 -26.86
N GLY A 573 -7.39 -44.83 -25.55
CA GLY A 573 -6.36 -44.29 -24.68
C GLY A 573 -6.93 -43.40 -23.59
N THR A 574 -6.20 -43.29 -22.49
CA THR A 574 -6.45 -42.37 -21.37
C THR A 574 -5.78 -41.02 -21.62
N ASN A 575 -6.26 -39.98 -20.95
CA ASN A 575 -5.70 -38.62 -20.97
C ASN A 575 -5.50 -38.03 -22.39
N LYS A 576 -6.28 -38.50 -23.38
CA LYS A 576 -6.20 -38.02 -24.76
C LYS A 576 -6.59 -36.54 -24.81
N PRO A 577 -5.78 -35.67 -25.42
CA PRO A 577 -6.12 -34.26 -25.54
C PRO A 577 -7.37 -34.04 -26.38
N VAL A 578 -8.22 -33.12 -25.91
CA VAL A 578 -9.45 -32.69 -26.58
C VAL A 578 -9.31 -31.24 -26.99
N ARG A 579 -9.46 -30.98 -28.29
CA ARG A 579 -9.50 -29.62 -28.86
C ARG A 579 -10.91 -29.08 -28.71
N VAL A 580 -11.04 -27.89 -28.13
CA VAL A 580 -12.31 -27.18 -27.95
C VAL A 580 -12.32 -25.92 -28.81
N GLU A 581 -13.41 -25.71 -29.55
CA GLU A 581 -13.67 -24.52 -30.35
C GLU A 581 -15.06 -23.97 -30.04
N GLY A 582 -15.29 -22.66 -30.21
CA GLY A 582 -16.62 -22.04 -30.05
C GLY A 582 -17.14 -21.92 -28.62
N ALA A 583 -16.35 -22.32 -27.61
CA ALA A 583 -16.59 -21.92 -26.22
C ALA A 583 -16.31 -20.43 -26.05
N VAL A 584 -17.19 -19.72 -25.35
CA VAL A 584 -17.10 -18.27 -25.12
C VAL A 584 -17.37 -17.93 -23.67
N LEU A 585 -17.00 -16.74 -23.23
CA LEU A 585 -17.49 -16.22 -21.95
C LEU A 585 -19.00 -15.99 -22.06
N ASP A 586 -19.73 -16.44 -21.04
CA ASP A 586 -21.17 -16.20 -20.94
C ASP A 586 -21.43 -14.70 -20.82
N SER A 587 -22.31 -14.16 -21.67
CA SER A 587 -22.70 -12.74 -21.68
C SER A 587 -24.18 -12.54 -21.32
N THR A 588 -24.83 -13.54 -20.72
CA THR A 588 -26.27 -13.48 -20.40
C THR A 588 -26.58 -12.80 -19.07
N ALA A 589 -25.66 -12.81 -18.10
CA ALA A 589 -25.79 -12.01 -16.87
C ALA A 589 -25.31 -10.56 -17.12
N PRO A 590 -26.08 -9.52 -16.75
CA PRO A 590 -25.71 -8.12 -17.02
C PRO A 590 -24.41 -7.63 -16.36
N SER A 591 -23.88 -8.35 -15.37
CA SER A 591 -22.60 -8.07 -14.72
C SER A 591 -21.38 -8.62 -15.45
N PHE A 592 -21.55 -9.48 -16.46
CA PHE A 592 -20.45 -10.14 -17.15
C PHE A 592 -19.86 -9.23 -18.23
N LYS A 593 -18.76 -8.53 -17.89
CA LYS A 593 -17.99 -7.61 -18.74
C LYS A 593 -17.17 -8.32 -19.83
N THR A 594 -17.74 -9.31 -20.52
CA THR A 594 -17.02 -10.29 -21.37
C THR A 594 -16.15 -9.68 -22.47
N LYS A 595 -16.57 -8.56 -23.09
CA LYS A 595 -15.76 -7.84 -24.10
C LYS A 595 -14.38 -7.43 -23.57
N ASN A 596 -14.25 -7.22 -22.26
CA ASN A 596 -13.03 -6.74 -21.63
C ASN A 596 -11.96 -7.84 -21.42
N TYR A 597 -12.28 -9.10 -21.73
CA TYR A 597 -11.44 -10.26 -21.45
C TYR A 597 -11.20 -11.08 -22.73
N LYS A 598 -9.95 -11.53 -22.92
CA LYS A 598 -9.57 -12.44 -24.01
C LYS A 598 -9.45 -13.86 -23.47
N LEU A 599 -10.46 -14.67 -23.78
CA LEU A 599 -10.57 -16.06 -23.35
C LEU A 599 -9.57 -16.99 -24.03
N THR A 600 -8.88 -17.80 -23.23
CA THR A 600 -8.16 -19.02 -23.62
C THR A 600 -8.75 -20.21 -22.87
N ILE A 601 -8.93 -21.36 -23.53
CA ILE A 601 -9.32 -22.61 -22.87
C ILE A 601 -8.05 -23.37 -22.48
N GLY A 602 -7.97 -23.82 -21.23
CA GLY A 602 -6.87 -24.66 -20.72
C GLY A 602 -6.89 -26.08 -21.31
N ALA A 603 -5.95 -26.92 -20.88
CA ALA A 603 -5.86 -28.29 -21.40
C ALA A 603 -7.07 -29.15 -20.97
N VAL A 604 -7.86 -29.62 -21.95
CA VAL A 604 -8.95 -30.59 -21.75
C VAL A 604 -8.47 -31.98 -22.18
N GLN A 605 -8.78 -33.00 -21.38
CA GLN A 605 -8.38 -34.39 -21.62
C GLN A 605 -9.53 -35.36 -21.27
N GLY A 606 -9.61 -36.48 -21.99
CA GLY A 606 -10.59 -37.55 -21.71
C GLY A 606 -10.08 -38.94 -22.08
N THR A 607 -10.90 -39.96 -21.86
CA THR A 607 -10.58 -41.36 -22.17
C THR A 607 -11.49 -41.91 -23.27
N ILE A 608 -10.90 -42.57 -24.26
CA ILE A 608 -11.59 -43.45 -25.19
C ILE A 608 -11.33 -44.89 -24.75
N ASN A 609 -12.37 -45.55 -24.22
CA ASN A 609 -12.34 -46.93 -23.76
C ASN A 609 -12.49 -47.91 -24.94
N GLN A 610 -11.83 -49.06 -24.85
CA GLN A 610 -11.98 -50.15 -25.84
C GLN A 610 -13.44 -50.60 -25.97
N LYS A 611 -13.87 -50.86 -27.20
CA LYS A 611 -15.19 -51.46 -27.46
C LYS A 611 -15.11 -52.98 -27.34
N LYS A 612 -16.00 -53.59 -26.55
CA LYS A 612 -16.04 -55.06 -26.41
C LYS A 612 -16.47 -55.73 -27.71
N VAL A 613 -15.79 -56.82 -28.06
CA VAL A 613 -15.99 -57.68 -29.22
C VAL A 613 -16.00 -59.12 -28.77
N SER A 614 -16.92 -59.92 -29.30
CA SER A 614 -17.01 -61.36 -29.02
C SER A 614 -16.89 -62.15 -30.33
N ILE A 615 -16.35 -63.35 -30.27
CA ILE A 615 -16.37 -64.30 -31.40
C ILE A 615 -17.48 -65.33 -31.18
N THR A 616 -18.13 -65.75 -32.26
CA THR A 616 -19.16 -66.80 -32.26
C THR A 616 -18.82 -67.85 -33.31
N GLY A 617 -19.04 -69.14 -33.04
CA GLY A 617 -18.88 -70.22 -34.03
C GLY A 617 -17.53 -70.94 -34.01
N VAL A 618 -16.62 -70.57 -33.09
CA VAL A 618 -15.44 -71.39 -32.77
C VAL A 618 -15.90 -72.66 -32.03
N LYS A 619 -15.29 -73.81 -32.33
CA LYS A 619 -15.50 -75.08 -31.63
C LYS A 619 -14.16 -75.68 -31.22
N ALA A 620 -14.18 -76.67 -30.32
CA ALA A 620 -13.06 -77.56 -30.09
C ALA A 620 -13.32 -78.91 -30.77
N ILE A 621 -12.27 -79.55 -31.28
CA ILE A 621 -12.35 -80.82 -31.98
C ILE A 621 -12.22 -81.97 -30.97
N ASN A 622 -13.28 -82.78 -30.85
CA ASN A 622 -13.30 -84.00 -30.04
C ASN A 622 -12.13 -84.92 -30.42
N ARG A 623 -11.41 -85.43 -29.41
CA ARG A 623 -10.20 -86.24 -29.63
C ARG A 623 -10.06 -87.38 -28.61
N PRO A 624 -9.29 -88.43 -28.92
CA PRO A 624 -8.90 -89.39 -27.89
C PRO A 624 -8.03 -88.74 -26.80
N VAL A 625 -8.02 -89.39 -25.64
CA VAL A 625 -7.09 -89.11 -24.54
C VAL A 625 -5.64 -89.21 -25.02
N ASN A 626 -4.80 -88.27 -24.60
CA ASN A 626 -3.36 -88.26 -24.84
C ASN A 626 -2.67 -87.35 -23.81
N ASP A 627 -1.35 -87.18 -23.93
CA ASP A 627 -0.56 -86.43 -22.94
C ASP A 627 -0.61 -84.90 -22.99
N SER A 628 -1.42 -84.31 -23.88
CA SER A 628 -1.61 -82.85 -23.94
C SER A 628 -2.86 -82.39 -23.20
N LEU A 629 -2.82 -81.17 -22.64
CA LEU A 629 -4.00 -80.42 -22.21
C LEU A 629 -4.53 -79.46 -23.29
N VAL A 630 -3.80 -79.32 -24.41
CA VAL A 630 -4.25 -78.53 -25.57
C VAL A 630 -5.25 -79.35 -26.39
N VAL A 631 -6.27 -78.70 -26.90
CA VAL A 631 -7.24 -79.23 -27.87
C VAL A 631 -7.23 -78.35 -29.13
N GLN A 632 -7.36 -78.98 -30.30
CA GLN A 632 -7.44 -78.24 -31.55
C GLN A 632 -8.78 -77.51 -31.59
N LEU A 633 -8.73 -76.24 -31.99
CA LEU A 633 -9.92 -75.42 -32.25
C LEU A 633 -10.26 -75.44 -33.75
N ASP A 634 -11.53 -75.32 -34.06
CA ASP A 634 -12.10 -75.15 -35.41
C ASP A 634 -12.77 -73.78 -35.50
N ASP A 635 -12.30 -72.94 -36.44
CA ASP A 635 -12.83 -71.62 -36.75
C ASP A 635 -13.51 -71.54 -38.13
N THR A 636 -13.80 -72.66 -38.79
CA THR A 636 -14.45 -72.72 -40.13
C THR A 636 -15.74 -71.90 -40.22
N ASN A 637 -16.45 -71.73 -39.08
CA ASN A 637 -17.69 -70.95 -38.98
C ASN A 637 -17.56 -69.72 -38.04
N ALA A 638 -16.34 -69.36 -37.64
CA ALA A 638 -16.12 -68.36 -36.60
C ALA A 638 -16.16 -66.92 -37.13
N LYS A 639 -16.87 -66.06 -36.40
CA LYS A 639 -17.20 -64.69 -36.81
C LYS A 639 -17.08 -63.74 -35.62
N LEU A 640 -16.40 -62.61 -35.84
CA LEU A 640 -16.37 -61.50 -34.87
C LEU A 640 -17.70 -60.72 -34.89
N THR A 641 -18.12 -60.32 -33.70
CA THR A 641 -19.36 -59.57 -33.44
C THR A 641 -19.06 -58.34 -32.58
N GLY A 642 -19.76 -57.23 -32.83
CA GLY A 642 -19.52 -55.95 -32.15
C GLY A 642 -18.50 -55.02 -32.83
N VAL A 643 -17.67 -55.53 -33.76
CA VAL A 643 -16.76 -54.71 -34.59
C VAL A 643 -17.57 -53.70 -35.41
N ILE A 644 -17.09 -52.45 -35.52
CA ILE A 644 -17.74 -51.40 -36.30
C ILE A 644 -17.54 -51.68 -37.80
N GLU A 645 -18.60 -51.51 -38.60
CA GLU A 645 -18.60 -51.83 -40.05
C GLU A 645 -17.37 -51.31 -40.80
N ALA A 646 -16.95 -50.06 -40.56
CA ALA A 646 -15.81 -49.44 -41.21
C ALA A 646 -14.44 -50.05 -40.83
N ASP A 647 -14.32 -50.66 -39.66
CA ASP A 647 -13.06 -51.24 -39.18
C ASP A 647 -12.94 -52.74 -39.51
N LYS A 648 -13.97 -53.39 -40.06
CA LYS A 648 -14.01 -54.85 -40.29
C LYS A 648 -12.90 -55.41 -41.18
N ALA A 649 -12.32 -54.59 -42.05
CA ALA A 649 -11.19 -54.98 -42.89
C ALA A 649 -9.84 -54.94 -42.15
N ASP A 650 -9.79 -54.26 -40.99
CA ASP A 650 -8.59 -54.00 -40.19
C ASP A 650 -8.68 -54.56 -38.76
N VAL A 651 -9.68 -55.42 -38.49
CA VAL A 651 -9.81 -56.23 -37.27
C VAL A 651 -10.08 -57.69 -37.64
N SER A 652 -9.05 -58.53 -37.50
CA SER A 652 -9.12 -59.98 -37.57
C SER A 652 -8.92 -60.60 -36.17
N TYR A 653 -8.93 -61.93 -36.10
CA TYR A 653 -8.57 -62.69 -34.90
C TYR A 653 -7.47 -63.69 -35.22
N ALA A 654 -6.74 -64.08 -34.19
CA ALA A 654 -5.91 -65.28 -34.18
C ALA A 654 -6.41 -66.19 -33.07
N LEU A 655 -6.73 -67.46 -33.40
CA LEU A 655 -6.91 -68.48 -32.39
C LEU A 655 -5.61 -68.68 -31.62
N GLY A 656 -5.69 -68.62 -30.30
CA GLY A 656 -4.65 -69.17 -29.43
C GLY A 656 -4.90 -70.65 -29.16
N GLU A 657 -4.31 -71.17 -28.09
CA GLU A 657 -4.59 -72.53 -27.64
C GLU A 657 -5.99 -72.64 -27.03
N GLY A 658 -6.68 -73.75 -27.30
CA GLY A 658 -7.78 -74.23 -26.48
C GLY A 658 -7.23 -75.18 -25.43
N VAL A 659 -7.51 -74.94 -24.14
CA VAL A 659 -6.95 -75.72 -23.02
C VAL A 659 -8.06 -76.27 -22.14
N ILE A 660 -7.99 -77.57 -21.86
CA ILE A 660 -8.85 -78.25 -20.87
C ILE A 660 -8.16 -78.34 -19.51
N ALA A 661 -8.95 -78.36 -18.43
CA ALA A 661 -8.41 -78.37 -17.05
C ALA A 661 -7.65 -79.67 -16.70
N ASP A 662 -8.01 -80.81 -17.31
CA ASP A 662 -7.44 -82.12 -17.03
C ASP A 662 -7.55 -83.07 -18.25
N LYS A 663 -6.71 -84.12 -18.29
CA LYS A 663 -6.63 -85.08 -19.41
C LYS A 663 -7.73 -86.15 -19.42
N ALA A 664 -8.53 -86.30 -18.36
CA ALA A 664 -9.37 -87.49 -18.18
C ALA A 664 -10.54 -87.54 -19.18
N ILE A 665 -10.87 -88.76 -19.61
CA ILE A 665 -12.00 -89.09 -20.48
C ILE A 665 -13.29 -88.50 -19.89
N GLY A 666 -14.07 -87.83 -20.74
CA GLY A 666 -15.29 -87.14 -20.31
C GLY A 666 -15.91 -86.34 -21.44
N GLN A 667 -17.21 -86.09 -21.33
CA GLN A 667 -17.99 -85.30 -22.30
C GLN A 667 -18.12 -83.84 -21.86
N ASN A 668 -18.30 -82.94 -22.82
CA ASN A 668 -18.53 -81.50 -22.61
C ASN A 668 -17.51 -80.82 -21.66
N LYS A 669 -16.24 -81.22 -21.68
CA LYS A 669 -15.19 -80.59 -20.87
C LYS A 669 -15.01 -79.15 -21.35
N ALA A 670 -15.09 -78.17 -20.44
CA ALA A 670 -14.95 -76.76 -20.77
C ALA A 670 -13.54 -76.45 -21.30
N VAL A 671 -13.46 -75.64 -22.36
CA VAL A 671 -12.22 -75.24 -23.02
C VAL A 671 -11.97 -73.75 -22.76
N THR A 672 -10.89 -73.44 -22.04
CA THR A 672 -10.40 -72.06 -21.92
C THR A 672 -9.67 -71.70 -23.20
N THR A 673 -9.88 -70.49 -23.75
CA THR A 673 -9.22 -70.04 -24.98
C THR A 673 -8.49 -68.72 -24.79
N THR A 674 -7.39 -68.52 -25.55
CA THR A 674 -6.56 -67.30 -25.49
C THR A 674 -6.61 -66.53 -26.82
N ILE A 675 -7.81 -66.33 -27.37
CA ILE A 675 -8.03 -65.70 -28.69
C ILE A 675 -7.57 -64.25 -28.64
N GLN A 676 -6.77 -63.82 -29.62
CA GLN A 676 -6.28 -62.45 -29.75
C GLN A 676 -6.93 -61.75 -30.94
N LEU A 677 -7.10 -60.43 -30.86
CA LEU A 677 -7.46 -59.60 -32.01
C LEU A 677 -6.18 -59.11 -32.71
N ALA A 678 -6.24 -58.99 -34.04
CA ALA A 678 -5.11 -58.58 -34.89
C ALA A 678 -5.58 -57.61 -35.99
N GLY A 679 -4.63 -56.92 -36.63
CA GLY A 679 -4.93 -55.86 -37.62
C GLY A 679 -4.82 -54.44 -37.05
N LYS A 680 -4.90 -53.42 -37.94
CA LYS A 680 -4.53 -52.03 -37.61
C LYS A 680 -5.46 -51.36 -36.60
N GLU A 681 -6.70 -51.82 -36.49
CA GLU A 681 -7.73 -51.25 -35.63
C GLU A 681 -7.99 -52.10 -34.37
N ALA A 682 -7.35 -53.26 -34.25
CA ALA A 682 -7.57 -54.22 -33.16
C ALA A 682 -7.35 -53.64 -31.75
N GLU A 683 -6.37 -52.74 -31.59
CA GLU A 683 -6.09 -52.02 -30.33
C GLU A 683 -7.33 -51.30 -29.78
N ASN A 684 -8.25 -50.87 -30.65
CA ASN A 684 -9.46 -50.13 -30.28
C ASN A 684 -10.56 -51.02 -29.67
N TYR A 685 -10.34 -52.33 -29.62
CA TYR A 685 -11.32 -53.32 -29.21
C TYR A 685 -10.79 -54.20 -28.06
N GLN A 686 -11.71 -54.68 -27.22
CA GLN A 686 -11.41 -55.64 -26.14
C GLN A 686 -12.05 -56.98 -26.49
N MET A 687 -11.22 -58.02 -26.62
CA MET A 687 -11.71 -59.39 -26.84
C MET A 687 -12.40 -59.92 -25.58
N VAL A 688 -13.65 -60.36 -25.72
CA VAL A 688 -14.37 -61.16 -24.74
C VAL A 688 -14.20 -62.62 -25.15
N GLN A 689 -13.45 -63.39 -24.36
CA GLN A 689 -13.24 -64.81 -24.64
C GLN A 689 -14.57 -65.57 -24.56
N PRO A 690 -14.84 -66.52 -25.48
CA PRO A 690 -16.01 -67.38 -25.40
C PRO A 690 -15.90 -68.33 -24.18
N THR A 691 -17.04 -68.66 -23.58
CA THR A 691 -17.15 -69.50 -22.37
C THR A 691 -18.02 -70.74 -22.58
N ASP A 692 -18.51 -70.92 -23.81
CA ASP A 692 -19.43 -71.96 -24.27
C ASP A 692 -18.74 -73.07 -25.08
N ILE A 693 -17.43 -72.94 -25.32
CA ILE A 693 -16.65 -73.96 -26.03
C ILE A 693 -16.41 -75.16 -25.10
N THR A 694 -16.86 -76.34 -25.55
CA THR A 694 -16.65 -77.61 -24.89
C THR A 694 -16.04 -78.64 -25.84
N VAL A 695 -15.48 -79.72 -25.28
CA VAL A 695 -14.88 -80.84 -26.03
C VAL A 695 -15.14 -82.17 -25.32
N ASP A 696 -15.33 -83.24 -26.10
CA ASP A 696 -15.33 -84.61 -25.59
C ASP A 696 -13.93 -85.21 -25.73
N ILE A 697 -13.39 -85.71 -24.61
CA ILE A 697 -12.18 -86.53 -24.58
C ILE A 697 -12.61 -87.99 -24.53
N LEU A 698 -12.32 -88.71 -25.60
CA LEU A 698 -12.74 -90.08 -25.84
C LEU A 698 -11.64 -91.08 -25.46
N LYS A 699 -11.97 -92.37 -25.42
CA LYS A 699 -10.96 -93.43 -25.45
C LYS A 699 -10.19 -93.40 -26.77
N GLN A 700 -8.95 -93.89 -26.79
CA GLN A 700 -8.24 -94.17 -28.04
C GLN A 700 -8.99 -95.25 -28.84
N GLN A 701 -9.07 -95.10 -30.17
CA GLN A 701 -9.62 -96.15 -31.03
C GLN A 701 -8.49 -97.02 -31.58
N LEU A 702 -8.69 -98.33 -31.55
CA LEU A 702 -7.74 -99.36 -31.97
C LEU A 702 -8.28 -100.12 -33.19
N THR A 703 -7.36 -100.60 -34.02
CA THR A 703 -7.68 -101.32 -35.26
C THR A 703 -7.22 -102.78 -35.14
N ILE A 704 -8.12 -103.71 -35.39
CA ILE A 704 -7.81 -105.14 -35.42
C ILE A 704 -7.96 -105.65 -36.85
N THR A 705 -6.87 -106.14 -37.45
CA THR A 705 -6.87 -106.78 -38.77
C THR A 705 -7.01 -108.28 -38.59
N ILE A 706 -8.14 -108.86 -38.98
CA ILE A 706 -8.37 -110.30 -38.96
C ILE A 706 -8.04 -110.86 -40.35
N HIS A 707 -7.06 -111.75 -40.45
CA HIS A 707 -6.65 -112.40 -41.69
C HIS A 707 -7.40 -113.74 -41.85
N TYR A 708 -7.83 -114.07 -43.07
CA TYR A 708 -8.53 -115.31 -43.38
C TYR A 708 -7.73 -116.23 -44.33
N PRO A 709 -8.00 -117.56 -44.35
CA PRO A 709 -7.21 -118.51 -45.14
C PRO A 709 -7.33 -118.36 -46.65
N ASP A 710 -8.29 -117.57 -47.13
CA ASP A 710 -8.49 -117.18 -48.53
C ASP A 710 -7.66 -115.96 -48.94
N GLY A 711 -6.88 -115.39 -48.01
CA GLY A 711 -6.08 -114.17 -48.22
C GLY A 711 -6.84 -112.87 -47.99
N THR A 712 -8.13 -112.92 -47.62
CA THR A 712 -8.90 -111.71 -47.29
C THR A 712 -8.59 -111.19 -45.88
N THR A 713 -8.90 -109.92 -45.65
CA THR A 713 -8.79 -109.30 -44.32
C THR A 713 -10.08 -108.57 -43.93
N LYS A 714 -10.47 -108.68 -42.65
CA LYS A 714 -11.54 -107.89 -42.03
C LYS A 714 -10.95 -106.95 -41.00
N ILE A 715 -11.24 -105.66 -41.14
CA ILE A 715 -10.94 -104.66 -40.12
C ILE A 715 -12.08 -104.60 -39.10
N VAL A 716 -11.74 -104.64 -37.81
CA VAL A 716 -12.63 -104.33 -36.69
C VAL A 716 -12.06 -103.12 -35.94
N ARG A 717 -12.93 -102.20 -35.51
CA ARG A 717 -12.57 -101.06 -34.66
C ARG A 717 -13.22 -101.23 -33.30
N ILE A 718 -12.42 -101.05 -32.25
CA ILE A 718 -12.82 -101.11 -30.84
C ILE A 718 -12.11 -99.97 -30.10
N ASN A 719 -12.59 -99.57 -28.92
CA ASN A 719 -11.85 -98.60 -28.13
C ASN A 719 -10.83 -99.30 -27.21
N GLU A 720 -9.81 -98.57 -26.79
CA GLU A 720 -8.83 -99.02 -25.82
C GLU A 720 -9.51 -99.48 -24.52
N GLY A 721 -9.06 -100.63 -24.01
CA GLY A 721 -9.64 -101.26 -22.83
C GLY A 721 -10.91 -102.10 -23.10
N GLU A 722 -11.37 -102.22 -24.35
CA GLU A 722 -12.50 -103.10 -24.72
C GLU A 722 -12.01 -104.48 -25.20
N GLN A 723 -12.84 -105.50 -25.02
CA GLN A 723 -12.56 -106.87 -25.45
C GLN A 723 -13.09 -107.12 -26.87
N LEU A 724 -12.40 -107.96 -27.65
CA LEU A 724 -12.85 -108.37 -28.97
C LEU A 724 -13.82 -109.55 -28.90
N THR A 725 -15.08 -109.26 -28.54
CA THR A 725 -16.11 -110.26 -28.26
C THR A 725 -16.71 -110.95 -29.50
N GLU A 726 -16.76 -110.28 -30.66
CA GLU A 726 -17.34 -110.82 -31.90
C GLU A 726 -16.32 -111.48 -32.85
N LEU A 727 -15.33 -112.18 -32.31
CA LEU A 727 -14.37 -112.95 -33.11
C LEU A 727 -14.92 -114.35 -33.41
N LYS A 728 -15.52 -114.54 -34.60
CA LYS A 728 -16.02 -115.85 -35.05
C LYS A 728 -14.87 -116.74 -35.53
N ASP A 729 -14.87 -117.99 -35.10
CA ASP A 729 -13.96 -119.02 -35.61
C ASP A 729 -14.19 -119.22 -37.13
N PRO A 730 -13.13 -119.23 -37.95
CA PRO A 730 -13.22 -119.49 -39.37
C PRO A 730 -13.38 -120.99 -39.64
N THR A 731 -13.85 -121.34 -40.84
CA THR A 731 -13.90 -122.72 -41.34
C THR A 731 -12.96 -122.91 -42.53
N ARG A 732 -12.36 -124.10 -42.64
CA ARG A 732 -11.49 -124.50 -43.75
C ARG A 732 -11.66 -125.99 -44.01
N GLU A 733 -11.98 -126.37 -45.23
CA GLU A 733 -12.24 -127.76 -45.60
C GLU A 733 -11.00 -128.64 -45.33
N GLY A 734 -11.21 -129.80 -44.67
CA GLY A 734 -10.14 -130.72 -44.25
C GLY A 734 -9.37 -130.33 -42.99
N TYR A 735 -9.60 -129.16 -42.39
CA TYR A 735 -8.87 -128.67 -41.22
C TYR A 735 -9.80 -128.26 -40.06
N LYS A 736 -9.41 -128.64 -38.84
CA LYS A 736 -9.95 -128.09 -37.59
C LYS A 736 -9.25 -126.77 -37.28
N PHE A 737 -10.02 -125.77 -36.87
CA PHE A 737 -9.48 -124.51 -36.34
C PHE A 737 -8.85 -124.73 -34.96
N ALA A 738 -7.69 -124.10 -34.71
CA ALA A 738 -6.87 -124.31 -33.51
C ALA A 738 -6.63 -123.02 -32.69
N GLY A 739 -7.21 -121.89 -33.08
CA GLY A 739 -7.11 -120.61 -32.39
C GLY A 739 -6.53 -119.49 -33.24
N TRP A 740 -6.70 -118.26 -32.75
CA TRP A 740 -6.16 -117.03 -33.32
C TRP A 740 -4.80 -116.68 -32.71
N PHE A 741 -3.91 -116.11 -33.51
CA PHE A 741 -2.54 -115.77 -33.12
C PHE A 741 -2.20 -114.33 -33.56
N LEU A 742 -1.36 -113.64 -32.78
CA LEU A 742 -0.97 -112.24 -33.02
C LEU A 742 0.01 -112.07 -34.20
N ASP A 743 0.65 -113.15 -34.63
CA ASP A 743 1.70 -113.16 -35.63
C ASP A 743 1.48 -114.23 -36.71
N GLU A 744 2.00 -113.98 -37.91
CA GLU A 744 1.84 -114.84 -39.09
C GLU A 744 2.54 -116.21 -38.97
N LYS A 745 3.56 -116.33 -38.11
CA LYS A 745 4.25 -117.61 -37.81
C LYS A 745 3.48 -118.43 -36.77
N LEU A 746 2.37 -117.90 -36.26
CA LEU A 746 1.43 -118.56 -35.34
C LEU A 746 2.11 -119.00 -34.03
N THR A 747 2.92 -118.11 -33.45
CA THR A 747 3.70 -118.34 -32.22
C THR A 747 3.04 -117.76 -30.97
N GLU A 748 2.48 -116.55 -31.05
CA GLU A 748 1.82 -115.86 -29.93
C GLU A 748 0.29 -116.02 -29.98
N PRO A 749 -0.35 -116.79 -29.08
CA PRO A 749 -1.80 -117.01 -29.09
C PRO A 749 -2.58 -115.76 -28.60
N PHE A 750 -3.70 -115.48 -29.24
CA PHE A 750 -4.60 -114.39 -28.87
C PHE A 750 -5.66 -114.84 -27.84
N ASP A 751 -5.74 -114.16 -26.70
CA ASP A 751 -6.82 -114.32 -25.72
C ASP A 751 -7.86 -113.19 -25.86
N SER A 752 -9.04 -113.54 -26.40
CA SER A 752 -10.17 -112.61 -26.58
C SER A 752 -10.78 -112.08 -25.28
N LYS A 753 -10.36 -112.61 -24.11
CA LYS A 753 -10.78 -112.12 -22.79
C LYS A 753 -9.91 -110.98 -22.27
N GLN A 754 -8.76 -110.70 -22.87
CA GLN A 754 -7.96 -109.53 -22.47
C GLN A 754 -8.58 -108.23 -23.02
N PRO A 755 -8.54 -107.12 -22.27
CA PRO A 755 -8.81 -105.80 -22.82
C PRO A 755 -7.75 -105.48 -23.86
N ILE A 756 -8.17 -104.98 -25.02
CA ILE A 756 -7.26 -104.66 -26.10
C ILE A 756 -6.68 -103.26 -25.88
N MET A 757 -5.36 -103.19 -25.76
CA MET A 757 -4.61 -101.97 -25.41
C MET A 757 -3.83 -101.35 -26.58
N GLN A 758 -3.70 -102.08 -27.69
CA GLN A 758 -3.06 -101.61 -28.93
C GLN A 758 -3.73 -102.22 -30.16
N SER A 759 -3.48 -101.67 -31.35
CA SER A 759 -3.92 -102.28 -32.61
C SER A 759 -3.22 -103.63 -32.84
N LEU A 760 -3.95 -104.63 -33.34
CA LEU A 760 -3.47 -106.02 -33.49
C LEU A 760 -3.71 -106.55 -34.91
N ASN A 761 -2.95 -107.56 -35.30
CA ASN A 761 -3.27 -108.43 -36.43
C ASN A 761 -3.57 -109.84 -35.89
N LEU A 762 -4.51 -110.56 -36.50
CA LEU A 762 -4.97 -111.87 -36.03
C LEU A 762 -4.95 -112.90 -37.17
N TYR A 763 -4.20 -113.98 -36.97
CA TYR A 763 -3.95 -115.03 -37.94
C TYR A 763 -4.52 -116.38 -37.48
N PRO A 764 -5.14 -117.19 -38.36
CA PRO A 764 -5.86 -118.39 -37.97
C PRO A 764 -4.97 -119.65 -38.05
N LYS A 765 -4.87 -120.41 -36.95
CA LYS A 765 -4.11 -121.68 -36.89
C LYS A 765 -5.00 -122.89 -37.20
N TRP A 766 -4.42 -123.90 -37.87
CA TRP A 766 -5.14 -125.03 -38.46
C TRP A 766 -4.48 -126.38 -38.15
N GLN A 767 -5.28 -127.43 -38.02
CA GLN A 767 -4.84 -128.81 -37.82
C GLN A 767 -5.61 -129.76 -38.76
N ALA A 768 -4.92 -130.57 -39.55
CA ALA A 768 -5.55 -131.49 -40.51
C ALA A 768 -6.26 -132.67 -39.82
N VAL A 769 -7.26 -133.25 -40.50
CA VAL A 769 -8.05 -134.41 -40.01
C VAL A 769 -7.93 -135.59 -40.99
N MET A 770 -7.80 -136.82 -40.48
CA MET A 770 -7.67 -138.06 -41.27
C MET A 770 -8.79 -139.06 -40.93
N VAL A 771 -9.15 -139.95 -41.86
CA VAL A 771 -10.27 -140.90 -41.72
C VAL A 771 -9.90 -142.31 -42.26
N PRO A 772 -10.03 -143.39 -41.47
CA PRO A 772 -9.81 -144.78 -41.92
C PRO A 772 -11.06 -145.70 -41.82
N THR A 773 -10.96 -146.92 -42.39
CA THR A 773 -12.05 -147.91 -42.58
C THR A 773 -12.09 -149.00 -41.47
N GLN A 774 -13.17 -149.80 -41.44
CA GLN A 774 -13.52 -150.82 -40.40
C GLN A 774 -12.75 -152.17 -40.55
N GLU A 775 -12.85 -153.21 -39.69
CA GLU A 775 -13.96 -153.69 -38.82
C GLU A 775 -13.51 -154.69 -37.70
N THR A 776 -14.47 -155.19 -36.90
CA THR A 776 -14.48 -156.34 -35.94
C THR A 776 -14.10 -156.10 -34.45
N GLY A 777 -14.87 -156.71 -33.52
CA GLY A 777 -14.47 -156.95 -32.11
C GLY A 777 -15.43 -156.50 -30.98
N THR A 778 -16.27 -157.41 -30.46
CA THR A 778 -17.01 -157.32 -29.16
C THR A 778 -16.90 -158.69 -28.44
N PRO A 779 -17.38 -158.93 -27.18
CA PRO A 779 -18.10 -158.06 -26.22
C PRO A 779 -17.56 -158.08 -24.76
N THR A 780 -18.14 -157.28 -23.84
CA THR A 780 -18.68 -157.70 -22.52
C THR A 780 -19.23 -156.53 -21.67
N SER A 781 -20.15 -156.83 -20.75
CA SER A 781 -20.76 -155.96 -19.71
C SER A 781 -19.94 -156.04 -18.39
N PRO A 782 -20.23 -155.31 -17.27
CA PRO A 782 -21.42 -154.50 -16.95
C PRO A 782 -21.22 -153.16 -16.18
N GLU A 783 -22.34 -152.46 -15.93
CA GLU A 783 -22.65 -151.60 -14.75
C GLU A 783 -21.78 -150.33 -14.46
N ALA A 784 -22.18 -149.35 -13.63
CA ALA A 784 -23.48 -148.69 -13.31
C ALA A 784 -23.19 -147.53 -12.30
N ILE A 785 -24.24 -146.95 -11.67
CA ILE A 785 -24.20 -146.08 -10.46
C ILE A 785 -23.71 -144.63 -10.74
N LYS A 786 -24.53 -143.56 -10.67
CA LYS A 786 -25.23 -142.91 -9.52
C LYS A 786 -24.24 -142.38 -8.45
N GLN A 787 -24.37 -141.29 -7.70
CA GLN A 787 -25.27 -140.13 -7.52
C GLN A 787 -24.73 -139.39 -6.26
N VAL A 788 -25.12 -138.11 -6.05
CA VAL A 788 -25.51 -137.53 -4.72
C VAL A 788 -24.47 -137.39 -3.57
N LYS A 789 -24.24 -136.11 -3.17
CA LYS A 789 -24.04 -135.52 -1.80
C LYS A 789 -22.94 -136.13 -0.88
N THR A 790 -22.45 -135.53 0.22
CA THR A 790 -22.99 -134.52 1.15
C THR A 790 -21.85 -133.80 1.94
N TYR A 791 -22.17 -132.70 2.65
CA TYR A 791 -21.32 -132.00 3.63
C TYR A 791 -20.90 -132.86 4.86
N PRO A 792 -19.80 -132.51 5.56
CA PRO A 792 -19.90 -131.68 6.78
C PRO A 792 -18.93 -130.47 6.76
N LYS A 793 -19.07 -129.34 7.50
CA LYS A 793 -19.83 -128.87 8.69
C LYS A 793 -18.96 -128.67 9.95
N TYR A 794 -19.13 -127.48 10.57
CA TYR A 794 -18.48 -126.89 11.77
C TYR A 794 -17.09 -126.25 11.49
N ALA A 795 -16.62 -125.15 12.14
CA ALA A 795 -17.21 -124.07 12.97
C ALA A 795 -16.17 -122.88 13.04
N LYS A 796 -16.22 -121.77 13.82
CA LYS A 796 -17.01 -121.27 14.98
C LYS A 796 -17.22 -119.73 14.95
N THR A 797 -18.47 -119.31 15.18
CA THR A 797 -18.95 -118.14 15.98
C THR A 797 -18.08 -116.91 16.33
N TYR A 798 -18.43 -115.73 15.77
CA TYR A 798 -19.20 -114.58 16.39
C TYR A 798 -18.76 -113.91 17.73
N PRO A 799 -19.20 -112.66 18.12
CA PRO A 799 -20.24 -111.75 17.54
C PRO A 799 -20.00 -110.18 17.57
N LYS A 800 -21.00 -109.37 17.09
CA LYS A 800 -21.32 -107.91 17.33
C LYS A 800 -20.35 -106.82 16.76
N GLN A 801 -20.74 -105.80 15.96
CA GLN A 801 -21.73 -104.66 16.03
C GLN A 801 -21.15 -103.37 16.71
N VAL A 802 -21.41 -102.09 16.32
CA VAL A 802 -22.47 -101.47 15.47
C VAL A 802 -22.04 -100.16 14.69
N LYS A 803 -22.97 -99.21 14.38
CA LYS A 803 -22.93 -98.01 13.49
C LYS A 803 -22.15 -96.73 13.94
N ALA A 804 -21.81 -95.88 12.94
CA ALA A 804 -21.93 -94.38 12.84
C ALA A 804 -20.70 -93.42 12.93
N TYR A 805 -20.84 -92.25 12.28
CA TYR A 805 -19.96 -91.04 12.15
C TYR A 805 -20.02 -90.10 13.41
N PRO A 806 -19.31 -88.93 13.56
CA PRO A 806 -18.47 -88.14 12.60
C PRO A 806 -17.16 -87.41 13.12
N ARG A 807 -16.42 -86.78 12.18
CA ARG A 807 -15.63 -85.48 12.22
C ARG A 807 -14.40 -85.26 13.16
N ALA A 808 -13.41 -84.54 12.59
CA ALA A 808 -12.24 -83.83 13.20
C ALA A 808 -11.10 -84.70 13.82
N GLY A 809 -9.84 -84.25 13.85
CA GLY A 809 -9.20 -83.05 13.25
C GLY A 809 -7.69 -82.92 13.60
N GLU A 810 -6.96 -82.09 12.85
CA GLU A 810 -5.75 -81.28 13.22
C GLU A 810 -4.50 -82.01 13.84
N GLU A 811 -3.27 -81.46 13.93
CA GLU A 811 -2.84 -80.05 14.09
C GLU A 811 -1.35 -79.77 13.71
N SER A 812 -1.03 -78.48 13.47
CA SER A 812 0.26 -77.76 13.74
C SER A 812 1.49 -77.96 12.82
N THR A 813 2.41 -77.01 12.55
CA THR A 813 2.53 -75.50 12.55
C THR A 813 3.69 -75.15 11.56
N VAL A 814 4.35 -73.99 11.34
CA VAL A 814 4.55 -72.60 11.89
C VAL A 814 4.90 -71.72 10.63
N LEU A 815 4.62 -70.42 10.39
CA LEU A 815 4.27 -69.18 11.13
C LEU A 815 5.50 -68.36 11.66
N PRO A 816 5.44 -67.01 11.85
CA PRO A 816 4.89 -65.94 10.96
C PRO A 816 5.67 -64.57 11.03
N ILE A 817 4.97 -63.43 10.86
CA ILE A 817 5.27 -61.99 11.16
C ILE A 817 5.65 -61.08 9.95
N ILE A 818 5.22 -59.79 9.79
CA ILE A 818 3.93 -59.08 10.03
C ILE A 818 3.89 -57.68 9.34
N ALA A 819 2.69 -57.17 8.96
CA ALA A 819 2.29 -55.77 8.69
C ALA A 819 2.98 -54.95 7.54
N GLY A 820 2.37 -53.88 6.96
CA GLY A 820 1.07 -53.23 7.21
C GLY A 820 0.70 -52.16 6.15
N MET A 821 -0.45 -51.46 6.30
CA MET A 821 -1.00 -50.47 5.35
C MET A 821 -0.83 -49.00 5.81
N GLY A 822 -0.82 -48.03 4.87
CA GLY A 822 -0.79 -46.58 5.15
C GLY A 822 -1.05 -45.71 3.90
N ILE A 823 -1.47 -44.43 4.07
CA ILE A 823 -2.07 -43.60 3.01
C ILE A 823 -1.56 -42.12 3.01
N VAL A 824 -1.22 -41.63 1.80
CA VAL A 824 -1.18 -40.23 1.27
C VAL A 824 -0.38 -39.11 1.99
N GLY A 825 0.41 -38.37 1.18
CA GLY A 825 0.95 -37.02 1.45
C GLY A 825 2.26 -36.77 0.66
N ILE A 826 2.31 -36.14 -0.53
CA ILE A 826 2.06 -34.72 -0.93
C ILE A 826 3.32 -33.81 -0.78
N VAL A 827 3.53 -32.94 -1.79
CA VAL A 827 4.51 -31.82 -1.94
C VAL A 827 5.95 -32.14 -2.39
N LEU A 828 6.21 -31.75 -3.65
CA LEU A 828 7.36 -31.00 -4.24
C LEU A 828 8.74 -30.98 -3.53
N ILE A 829 9.83 -31.12 -4.31
CA ILE A 829 10.73 -30.01 -4.73
C ILE A 829 11.89 -30.53 -5.65
N TYR A 830 12.38 -29.66 -6.54
CA TYR A 830 13.62 -29.66 -7.39
C TYR A 830 14.65 -30.82 -7.31
N LEU A 831 15.49 -31.15 -8.32
CA LEU A 831 15.65 -30.98 -9.79
C LEU A 831 17.16 -31.19 -10.11
N LYS A 832 17.49 -31.62 -11.35
CA LYS A 832 18.84 -31.47 -11.98
C LYS A 832 19.99 -32.29 -11.32
N LYS A 833 21.15 -32.55 -11.95
CA LYS A 833 21.69 -32.08 -13.26
C LYS A 833 22.68 -33.10 -13.86
N ARG A 834 22.62 -33.30 -15.18
CA ARG A 834 23.73 -33.29 -16.18
C ARG A 834 23.26 -34.08 -17.43
N LYS A 835 23.59 -33.69 -18.66
CA LYS A 835 24.47 -32.62 -19.17
C LYS A 835 23.89 -32.16 -20.51
N ASN A 836 23.95 -30.86 -20.83
CA ASN A 836 23.82 -30.43 -22.23
C ASN A 836 24.84 -29.31 -22.49
N LYS A 837 25.35 -29.24 -23.72
CA LYS A 837 26.41 -28.32 -24.13
C LYS A 837 25.82 -27.28 -25.08
N ILE A 838 26.15 -26.01 -24.82
CA ILE A 838 26.37 -24.91 -25.77
C ILE A 838 25.82 -25.13 -27.19
N ASN A 839 24.89 -24.26 -27.59
CA ASN A 839 25.13 -23.31 -28.66
C ASN A 839 24.55 -21.94 -28.25
N GLY A 840 25.15 -20.90 -28.80
CA GLY A 840 24.63 -19.53 -28.89
C GLY A 840 24.85 -19.04 -30.32
#